data_AF-A0A9J5YAJ4-F1
#
_entry.id   AF-A0A9J5YAJ4-F1
#
_cell.length_a   1.000
_cell.length_b   1.000
_cell.length_c   1.000
_cell.angle_alpha   90.00
_cell.angle_beta   90.00
_cell.angle_gamma   90.00
#
_symmetry.space_group_name_H-M   'P 1'
#
loop_
_entity.id
_entity.type
_entity.pdbx_description
1 polymer ?
#
loop_
_entity_poly.entity_id
_entity_poly.type
_entity_poly.pdbx_seq_one_letter_code
_entity_poly.pdbx_strand_id
1 'polypeptide(L)'
;MFSLLLLLSILLSNYNVYGKLINDFNQLEINSCDLFKGNWVYDDDYPLYNSSICPFIEKQFDCLKNGRVDKDYLKYRWQPNECNLPRFDATEFQKKFKGKQMMFVGDSISLNQWQSLTCMLHAADPQAKYISKRIGGTSIFTFPKYNTSYLMYRNAFLVDIKTENNGARVLELDSLSSATQWKEMDVLIFDSWHWWLHTGRKQPWDFVQDVNSTYKDAPRLTLYEKALNTWAKWVDSEVDTTKTKIFFQRISPDHDNNLGISGSNRCQGVTQPLKSTIGVHEEELVLEKVLKGMDKSVYLLNITNLSQYRADGHPSVFGHGGHKDLDCTHWCLAGVVDTWNLLLNGKLMNDVNKLGMNDCDLFKGNWVYDDDYPLYDSSVCPFIEKQFNCLNNGRQYRDYLKYRWQPHGCNLPRFNATQFQLKLKGKRVMFVGDSLSVDQWQSLTCMLYAADPQAKYISKRNGSTSFFIFPKYNTSYLVSRNVFLVDIVKMKNGTQVLELDSLSAAAQWEEMDVLVFDTWHWWFHTGRKQPWGFVQDGNSTYKDANRVTLYEKALNTWAKWVDTKVDTTKTKIFFQGVSPDHDNCTGATRPSESTQGQHPGEIVLEKVLRRMNKSVHLLNVTKLSQYRVDGHPSVYGFGGHRYVDCTHWCIAGVADTWNGCDIYKGSWVLDESYSLYNTSTCPFIEPSFDCQKNGRLDKDYFKYRWQPVGCNLPRFNGTELVLKYKGKRIMFVGDSLGQNQWVSFACMLHVSLPQAKYSMDKIGKIYTFTLLEYNIWLLFLGNPLIVDTVTQKGSRVLKIDSISSGNIWKQMDVLVFNTWHWWDRKGKKQTWNVIQEGNITYKDMDRMELYKKGLNTWAKWADSNLNSTKTRIFFQGVSPDHEGCKGKTGPAQSPGKIHPGEIELEKVLKTMSKLFVRLINITRLSQYRSDGHQSIYSNSMDCIHWCLPGVPDAWNQLLYHFLIS
;
A
#
# COMPACT_ATOMS: atom_id res chain seq x y z
N MET A 1 -33.05 40.61 40.37
CA MET A 1 -32.66 39.29 40.92
C MET A 1 -33.04 38.11 40.03
N PHE A 2 -34.21 38.10 39.37
CA PHE A 2 -34.61 37.02 38.46
C PHE A 2 -33.71 36.85 37.22
N SER A 3 -33.21 37.95 36.64
CA SER A 3 -32.34 37.88 35.45
C SER A 3 -30.93 37.35 35.74
N LEU A 4 -30.45 37.44 36.99
CA LEU A 4 -29.13 36.94 37.38
C LEU A 4 -29.15 35.43 37.68
N LEU A 5 -30.27 34.93 38.21
CA LEU A 5 -30.50 33.50 38.44
C LEU A 5 -30.70 32.73 37.12
N LEU A 6 -31.32 33.35 36.10
CA LEU A 6 -31.47 32.74 34.78
C LEU A 6 -30.13 32.63 34.03
N LEU A 7 -29.25 33.62 34.19
CA LEU A 7 -27.89 33.55 33.64
C LEU A 7 -27.01 32.52 34.36
N LEU A 8 -27.15 32.36 35.69
CA LEU A 8 -26.43 31.30 36.41
C LEU A 8 -26.94 29.89 36.07
N SER A 9 -28.25 29.70 35.85
CA SER A 9 -28.78 28.39 35.41
C SER A 9 -28.37 28.04 33.98
N ILE A 10 -28.20 29.04 33.10
CA ILE A 10 -27.72 28.86 31.72
C ILE A 10 -26.20 28.66 31.68
N LEU A 11 -25.45 29.22 32.63
CA LEU A 11 -24.00 28.99 32.75
C LEU A 11 -23.67 27.65 33.43
N LEU A 12 -24.51 27.17 34.36
CA LEU A 12 -24.36 25.84 34.98
C LEU A 12 -24.88 24.69 34.10
N SER A 13 -25.84 24.93 33.20
CA SER A 13 -26.23 23.93 32.19
C SER A 13 -25.23 23.82 31.04
N ASN A 14 -24.47 24.88 30.72
CA ASN A 14 -23.42 24.82 29.71
C ASN A 14 -22.09 24.23 30.23
N TYR A 15 -21.84 24.20 31.54
CA TYR A 15 -20.65 23.52 32.07
C TYR A 15 -20.80 21.98 32.11
N ASN A 16 -22.03 21.46 32.20
CA ASN A 16 -22.32 20.01 32.15
C ASN A 16 -22.60 19.47 30.73
N VAL A 17 -22.77 20.33 29.73
CA VAL A 17 -22.77 19.92 28.31
C VAL A 17 -21.35 19.89 27.74
N TYR A 18 -20.47 20.80 28.19
CA TYR A 18 -19.05 20.74 27.84
C TYR A 18 -18.29 19.60 28.57
N GLY A 19 -18.77 19.13 29.72
CA GLY A 19 -18.26 17.91 30.38
C GLY A 19 -18.68 16.59 29.71
N LYS A 20 -19.68 16.60 28.82
CA LYS A 20 -20.11 15.42 28.03
C LYS A 20 -19.58 15.44 26.60
N LEU A 21 -19.28 16.62 26.05
CA LEU A 21 -18.60 16.80 24.76
C LEU A 21 -17.07 16.73 24.84
N ILE A 22 -16.45 16.62 26.03
CA ILE A 22 -14.98 16.49 26.17
C ILE A 22 -14.55 15.03 26.43
N ASN A 23 -15.48 14.12 26.73
CA ASN A 23 -15.20 12.68 26.78
C ASN A 23 -15.48 11.93 25.47
N ASP A 24 -16.18 12.53 24.50
CA ASP A 24 -16.29 12.01 23.12
C ASP A 24 -15.20 12.56 22.17
N PHE A 25 -14.28 13.40 22.67
CA PHE A 25 -13.15 13.96 21.90
C PHE A 25 -11.81 13.26 22.12
N ASN A 26 -11.80 12.08 22.74
CA ASN A 26 -10.66 11.17 22.76
C ASN A 26 -10.96 9.86 22.02
N GLN A 27 -11.30 9.97 20.73
CA GLN A 27 -11.04 8.93 19.71
C GLN A 27 -11.13 9.53 18.30
N LEU A 28 -10.33 10.57 18.03
CA LEU A 28 -9.90 10.88 16.68
C LEU A 28 -8.90 9.79 16.24
N GLU A 29 -9.42 8.61 15.86
CA GLU A 29 -8.62 7.59 15.18
C GLU A 29 -8.30 8.05 13.75
N ILE A 30 -7.11 8.63 13.62
CA ILE A 30 -6.33 8.75 12.40
C ILE A 30 -6.05 7.31 11.89
N ASN A 31 -6.25 7.04 10.59
CA ASN A 31 -5.93 5.77 9.90
C ASN A 31 -6.55 4.47 10.46
N SER A 32 -7.87 4.29 10.51
CA SER A 32 -8.42 3.01 11.00
C SER A 32 -8.34 1.89 9.93
N CYS A 33 -7.24 1.12 9.91
CA CYS A 33 -7.25 -0.20 9.28
C CYS A 33 -8.27 -1.10 9.99
N ASP A 34 -9.26 -1.62 9.26
CA ASP A 34 -10.13 -2.66 9.81
C ASP A 34 -9.37 -4.00 9.88
N LEU A 35 -8.74 -4.25 11.03
CA LEU A 35 -7.94 -5.46 11.30
C LEU A 35 -8.72 -6.76 11.07
N PHE A 36 -10.06 -6.72 11.05
CA PHE A 36 -10.93 -7.88 10.98
C PHE A 36 -11.46 -8.17 9.58
N LYS A 37 -11.13 -7.33 8.57
CA LYS A 37 -11.46 -7.56 7.16
C LYS A 37 -10.21 -7.84 6.34
N GLY A 38 -10.16 -8.99 5.71
CA GLY A 38 -8.92 -9.53 5.16
C GLY A 38 -9.11 -10.88 4.49
N ASN A 39 -7.98 -11.55 4.24
CA ASN A 39 -7.93 -12.90 3.71
C ASN A 39 -6.88 -13.73 4.46
N TRP A 40 -7.08 -15.05 4.50
CA TRP A 40 -6.04 -15.97 4.93
C TRP A 40 -5.02 -16.17 3.81
N VAL A 41 -3.76 -16.01 4.14
CA VAL A 41 -2.62 -16.12 3.21
C VAL A 41 -1.69 -17.20 3.74
N TYR A 42 -1.27 -18.09 2.85
CA TYR A 42 -0.26 -19.08 3.16
C TYR A 42 1.12 -18.41 3.31
N ASP A 43 1.83 -18.71 4.38
CA ASP A 43 3.10 -18.13 4.79
C ASP A 43 3.99 -19.22 5.43
N ASP A 44 5.12 -19.50 4.80
CA ASP A 44 6.05 -20.54 5.26
C ASP A 44 6.69 -20.22 6.62
N ASP A 45 6.74 -18.94 7.02
CA ASP A 45 7.31 -18.49 8.29
C ASP A 45 6.33 -18.66 9.48
N TYR A 46 5.11 -19.14 9.23
CA TYR A 46 4.15 -19.55 10.26
C TYR A 46 4.32 -21.03 10.62
N PRO A 47 3.90 -21.48 11.81
CA PRO A 47 3.23 -20.73 12.88
C PRO A 47 4.16 -19.75 13.61
N LEU A 48 3.59 -18.88 14.45
CA LEU A 48 4.37 -17.92 15.24
C LEU A 48 5.36 -18.59 16.19
N TYR A 49 5.04 -19.80 16.65
CA TYR A 49 5.84 -20.63 17.55
C TYR A 49 5.55 -22.11 17.30
N ASN A 50 6.47 -22.98 17.73
CA ASN A 50 6.22 -24.41 17.78
C ASN A 50 5.49 -24.76 19.09
N SER A 51 4.22 -25.16 19.02
CA SER A 51 3.41 -25.43 20.22
C SER A 51 3.90 -26.58 21.09
N SER A 52 4.71 -27.50 20.53
CA SER A 52 5.29 -28.61 21.32
C SER A 52 6.24 -28.16 22.43
N ILE A 53 6.70 -26.91 22.43
CA ILE A 53 7.55 -26.36 23.50
C ILE A 53 6.75 -25.85 24.71
N CYS A 54 5.42 -25.76 24.61
CA CYS A 54 4.56 -25.28 25.69
C CYS A 54 4.00 -26.44 26.51
N PRO A 55 4.49 -26.70 27.73
CA PRO A 55 4.14 -27.91 28.48
C PRO A 55 2.74 -27.89 29.10
N PHE A 56 2.05 -26.75 29.06
CA PHE A 56 0.80 -26.51 29.78
C PHE A 56 -0.44 -26.42 28.90
N ILE A 57 -0.34 -26.65 27.58
CA ILE A 57 -1.50 -26.69 26.68
C ILE A 57 -2.41 -27.86 27.11
N GLU A 58 -3.72 -27.61 27.26
CA GLU A 58 -4.67 -28.67 27.60
C GLU A 58 -4.83 -29.65 26.43
N LYS A 59 -5.04 -30.93 26.76
CA LYS A 59 -5.07 -32.02 25.78
C LYS A 59 -6.03 -31.72 24.63
N GLN A 60 -7.18 -31.10 24.85
CA GLN A 60 -8.13 -30.83 23.76
C GLN A 60 -7.61 -29.88 22.66
N PHE A 61 -6.59 -29.07 22.93
CA PHE A 61 -6.05 -28.09 21.96
C PHE A 61 -4.68 -28.50 21.36
N ASP A 62 -4.00 -29.48 21.97
CA ASP A 62 -2.64 -29.90 21.56
C ASP A 62 -2.66 -30.95 20.44
N CYS A 63 -3.06 -30.51 19.24
CA CYS A 63 -3.23 -31.40 18.09
C CYS A 63 -1.95 -32.10 17.66
N LEU A 64 -0.79 -31.40 17.73
CA LEU A 64 0.50 -32.00 17.38
C LEU A 64 0.86 -33.13 18.34
N LYS A 65 0.71 -32.93 19.66
CA LYS A 65 0.97 -33.98 20.65
C LYS A 65 -0.04 -35.13 20.58
N ASN A 66 -1.27 -34.84 20.16
CA ASN A 66 -2.29 -35.86 19.92
C ASN A 66 -2.13 -36.61 18.59
N GLY A 67 -1.07 -36.31 17.80
CA GLY A 67 -0.70 -37.10 16.63
C GLY A 67 -1.23 -36.57 15.29
N ARG A 68 -1.69 -35.32 15.22
CA ARG A 68 -2.07 -34.68 13.94
C ARG A 68 -0.85 -34.56 13.03
N VAL A 69 -0.93 -35.12 11.83
CA VAL A 69 0.19 -35.24 10.89
C VAL A 69 0.25 -34.10 9.87
N ASP A 70 -0.90 -33.60 9.41
CA ASP A 70 -0.97 -32.46 8.50
C ASP A 70 -0.58 -31.18 9.22
N LYS A 71 0.25 -30.35 8.58
CA LYS A 71 0.79 -29.11 9.19
C LYS A 71 0.44 -27.86 8.40
N ASP A 72 -0.22 -27.99 7.25
CA ASP A 72 -0.54 -26.85 6.37
C ASP A 72 -1.48 -25.87 7.05
N TYR A 73 -2.38 -26.33 7.93
CA TYR A 73 -3.25 -25.46 8.73
C TYR A 73 -2.48 -24.45 9.60
N LEU A 74 -1.23 -24.77 9.98
CA LEU A 74 -0.36 -23.89 10.75
C LEU A 74 0.26 -22.78 9.91
N LYS A 75 0.23 -22.90 8.58
CA LYS A 75 0.92 -22.00 7.63
C LYS A 75 0.06 -20.82 7.19
N TYR A 76 -1.13 -20.66 7.74
CA TYR A 76 -2.02 -19.58 7.35
C TYR A 76 -1.94 -18.41 8.33
N ARG A 77 -1.67 -17.22 7.79
CA ARG A 77 -1.77 -15.95 8.51
C ARG A 77 -2.92 -15.11 8.01
N TRP A 78 -3.49 -14.30 8.89
CA TRP A 78 -4.52 -13.34 8.51
C TRP A 78 -3.88 -12.06 7.98
N GLN A 79 -4.35 -11.60 6.82
CA GLN A 79 -3.90 -10.37 6.17
C GLN A 79 -5.10 -9.41 6.07
N PRO A 80 -5.17 -8.34 6.89
CA PRO A 80 -6.15 -7.30 6.69
C PRO A 80 -5.99 -6.65 5.32
N ASN A 81 -7.10 -6.17 4.75
CA ASN A 81 -7.13 -5.60 3.39
C ASN A 81 -6.36 -4.27 3.29
N GLU A 82 -6.31 -3.51 4.39
CA GLU A 82 -5.89 -2.11 4.42
C GLU A 82 -4.56 -1.89 5.16
N CYS A 83 -4.07 -2.91 5.87
CA CYS A 83 -2.78 -2.86 6.59
C CYS A 83 -2.23 -4.27 6.86
N ASN A 84 -0.99 -4.31 7.36
CA ASN A 84 -0.36 -5.55 7.80
C ASN A 84 -0.51 -5.71 9.33
N LEU A 85 -0.78 -6.94 9.77
CA LEU A 85 -0.59 -7.31 11.16
C LEU A 85 0.89 -7.60 11.39
N PRO A 86 1.60 -6.85 12.27
CA PRO A 86 2.98 -7.16 12.60
C PRO A 86 3.05 -8.52 13.29
N ARG A 87 4.19 -9.20 13.12
CA ARG A 87 4.47 -10.42 13.88
C ARG A 87 4.47 -10.11 15.38
N PHE A 88 4.00 -11.04 16.20
CA PHE A 88 3.92 -10.84 17.64
C PHE A 88 5.30 -10.66 18.29
N ASP A 89 5.58 -9.49 18.86
CA ASP A 89 6.73 -9.26 19.72
C ASP A 89 6.33 -9.44 21.20
N ALA A 90 6.60 -10.64 21.71
CA ALA A 90 6.32 -10.97 23.11
C ALA A 90 7.11 -10.12 24.11
N THR A 91 8.31 -9.66 23.74
CA THR A 91 9.15 -8.83 24.62
C THR A 91 8.55 -7.43 24.75
N GLU A 92 8.14 -6.83 23.64
CA GLU A 92 7.45 -5.54 23.65
C GLU A 92 6.13 -5.63 24.41
N PHE A 93 5.35 -6.67 24.16
CA PHE A 93 4.09 -6.92 24.85
C PHE A 93 4.29 -7.01 26.37
N GLN A 94 5.22 -7.84 26.84
CA GLN A 94 5.52 -8.00 28.26
C GLN A 94 6.03 -6.70 28.91
N LYS A 95 6.84 -5.91 28.19
CA LYS A 95 7.31 -4.61 28.68
C LYS A 95 6.15 -3.63 28.86
N LYS A 96 5.22 -3.57 27.91
CA LYS A 96 4.07 -2.66 27.96
C LYS A 96 3.08 -3.01 29.08
N PHE A 97 2.91 -4.31 29.34
CA PHE A 97 2.03 -4.81 30.39
C PHE A 97 2.75 -5.12 31.70
N LYS A 98 3.97 -4.61 31.88
CA LYS A 98 4.74 -4.79 33.12
C LYS A 98 3.93 -4.29 34.32
N GLY A 99 3.75 -5.14 35.34
CA GLY A 99 3.00 -4.81 36.55
C GLY A 99 1.46 -4.89 36.41
N LYS A 100 0.94 -5.33 35.26
CA LYS A 100 -0.50 -5.34 34.95
C LYS A 100 -1.13 -6.73 35.01
N GLN A 101 -2.46 -6.75 35.09
CA GLN A 101 -3.27 -7.98 35.06
C GLN A 101 -4.28 -7.96 33.92
N MET A 102 -4.32 -9.06 33.17
CA MET A 102 -5.26 -9.28 32.07
C MET A 102 -6.10 -10.52 32.35
N MET A 103 -7.42 -10.43 32.23
CA MET A 103 -8.32 -11.55 32.51
C MET A 103 -9.24 -11.85 31.32
N PHE A 104 -9.24 -13.11 30.92
CA PHE A 104 -10.22 -13.70 30.00
C PHE A 104 -11.40 -14.23 30.83
N VAL A 105 -12.62 -13.91 30.43
CA VAL A 105 -13.84 -14.29 31.13
C VAL A 105 -14.81 -14.87 30.13
N GLY A 106 -15.13 -16.16 30.25
CA GLY A 106 -16.06 -16.77 29.32
C GLY A 106 -16.09 -18.29 29.36
N ASP A 107 -16.41 -18.85 28.22
CA ASP A 107 -16.55 -20.30 28.01
C ASP A 107 -15.20 -20.98 27.65
N SER A 108 -15.26 -22.17 27.06
CA SER A 108 -14.07 -22.93 26.68
C SER A 108 -13.27 -22.31 25.52
N ILE A 109 -13.86 -21.42 24.72
CA ILE A 109 -13.14 -20.67 23.68
C ILE A 109 -12.26 -19.58 24.30
N SER A 110 -12.72 -18.89 25.35
CA SER A 110 -11.86 -18.01 26.16
C SER A 110 -10.66 -18.74 26.76
N LEU A 111 -10.85 -19.98 27.24
CA LEU A 111 -9.75 -20.82 27.70
C LEU A 111 -8.77 -21.13 26.56
N ASN A 112 -9.28 -21.41 25.37
CA ASN A 112 -8.48 -21.65 24.16
C ASN A 112 -7.62 -20.42 23.82
N GLN A 113 -8.19 -19.22 23.86
CA GLN A 113 -7.48 -17.95 23.59
C GLN A 113 -6.43 -17.62 24.66
N TRP A 114 -6.75 -17.82 25.93
CA TRP A 114 -5.80 -17.64 27.04
C TRP A 114 -4.60 -18.60 26.95
N GLN A 115 -4.82 -19.86 26.58
CA GLN A 115 -3.72 -20.82 26.41
C GLN A 115 -2.83 -20.49 25.20
N SER A 116 -3.42 -19.98 24.11
CA SER A 116 -2.66 -19.45 22.97
C SER A 116 -1.75 -18.30 23.41
N LEU A 117 -2.29 -17.28 24.11
CA LEU A 117 -1.50 -16.12 24.52
C LEU A 117 -0.37 -16.50 25.48
N THR A 118 -0.66 -17.30 26.51
CA THR A 118 0.36 -17.73 27.47
C THR A 118 1.45 -18.57 26.82
N CYS A 119 1.10 -19.40 25.82
CA CYS A 119 2.07 -20.15 25.04
C CYS A 119 2.90 -19.25 24.10
N MET A 120 2.29 -18.29 23.38
CA MET A 120 3.01 -17.30 22.57
C MET A 120 4.06 -16.54 23.39
N LEU A 121 3.72 -16.17 24.62
CA LEU A 121 4.62 -15.47 25.54
C LEU A 121 5.73 -16.38 26.08
N HIS A 122 5.41 -17.62 26.44
CA HIS A 122 6.41 -18.59 26.91
C HIS A 122 7.38 -18.99 25.79
N ALA A 123 6.89 -19.21 24.58
CA ALA A 123 7.68 -19.60 23.42
C ALA A 123 8.78 -18.59 23.06
N ALA A 124 8.56 -17.30 23.33
CA ALA A 124 9.54 -16.25 23.08
C ALA A 124 10.69 -16.20 24.10
N ASP A 125 10.49 -16.71 25.32
CA ASP A 125 11.52 -16.88 26.34
C ASP A 125 11.26 -18.17 27.14
N PRO A 126 11.54 -19.36 26.57
CA PRO A 126 11.19 -20.64 27.21
C PRO A 126 11.92 -20.88 28.54
N GLN A 127 12.99 -20.13 28.79
CA GLN A 127 13.76 -20.19 30.03
C GLN A 127 13.22 -19.26 31.12
N ALA A 128 12.31 -18.33 30.78
CA ALA A 128 11.66 -17.48 31.76
C ALA A 128 10.82 -18.32 32.74
N LYS A 129 11.10 -18.17 34.03
CA LYS A 129 10.27 -18.77 35.07
C LYS A 129 8.86 -18.19 35.00
N TYR A 130 7.87 -19.04 35.15
CA TYR A 130 6.46 -18.65 35.30
C TYR A 130 5.85 -19.38 36.50
N ILE A 131 4.75 -18.82 37.01
CA ILE A 131 3.93 -19.43 38.07
C ILE A 131 2.55 -19.68 37.48
N SER A 132 2.11 -20.94 37.48
CA SER A 132 0.76 -21.32 37.07
C SER A 132 0.04 -21.96 38.25
N LYS A 133 -1.14 -21.43 38.60
CA LYS A 133 -1.98 -21.99 39.67
C LYS A 133 -3.46 -21.81 39.34
N ARG A 134 -4.30 -22.69 39.89
CA ARG A 134 -5.76 -22.60 39.78
C ARG A 134 -6.36 -22.43 41.17
N ILE A 135 -7.20 -21.43 41.35
CA ILE A 135 -7.92 -21.14 42.60
C ILE A 135 -9.40 -21.07 42.25
N GLY A 136 -10.16 -22.08 42.66
CA GLY A 136 -11.58 -22.22 42.27
C GLY A 136 -11.77 -22.21 40.75
N GLY A 137 -12.58 -21.28 40.26
CA GLY A 137 -12.86 -21.06 38.83
C GLY A 137 -11.79 -20.30 38.06
N THR A 138 -10.76 -19.78 38.75
CA THR A 138 -9.75 -18.89 38.17
C THR A 138 -8.41 -19.60 37.95
N SER A 139 -7.93 -19.61 36.71
CA SER A 139 -6.56 -19.99 36.37
C SER A 139 -5.68 -18.75 36.28
N ILE A 140 -4.51 -18.75 36.92
CA ILE A 140 -3.61 -17.59 37.01
C ILE A 140 -2.24 -18.00 36.47
N PHE A 141 -1.76 -17.29 35.45
CA PHE A 141 -0.43 -17.47 34.87
C PHE A 141 0.39 -16.19 35.03
N THR A 142 1.49 -16.25 35.78
CA THR A 142 2.30 -15.06 36.11
C THR A 142 3.73 -15.21 35.61
N PHE A 143 4.27 -14.14 35.02
CA PHE A 143 5.69 -14.01 34.69
C PHE A 143 6.37 -13.07 35.71
N PRO A 144 7.08 -13.61 36.73
CA PRO A 144 7.71 -12.78 37.77
C PRO A 144 8.71 -11.76 37.23
N LYS A 145 9.40 -12.06 36.13
CA LYS A 145 10.34 -11.15 35.44
C LYS A 145 9.71 -9.80 35.09
N TYR A 146 8.42 -9.79 34.74
CA TYR A 146 7.67 -8.59 34.36
C TYR A 146 6.62 -8.18 35.40
N ASN A 147 6.42 -9.00 36.45
CA ASN A 147 5.32 -8.86 37.40
C ASN A 147 3.95 -8.74 36.70
N THR A 148 3.75 -9.54 35.65
CA THR A 148 2.55 -9.52 34.81
C THR A 148 1.77 -10.81 35.00
N SER A 149 0.45 -10.72 35.13
CA SER A 149 -0.44 -11.87 35.30
C SER A 149 -1.52 -11.94 34.22
N TYR A 150 -1.73 -13.14 33.69
CA TYR A 150 -2.75 -13.49 32.70
C TYR A 150 -3.70 -14.50 33.32
N LEU A 151 -4.96 -14.11 33.51
CA LEU A 151 -5.97 -14.87 34.22
C LEU A 151 -7.03 -15.40 33.25
N MET A 152 -7.60 -16.56 33.55
CA MET A 152 -8.78 -17.10 32.90
C MET A 152 -9.83 -17.42 33.97
N TYR A 153 -10.98 -16.77 33.91
CA TYR A 153 -12.11 -17.00 34.79
C TYR A 153 -13.23 -17.71 34.03
N ARG A 154 -13.59 -18.91 34.49
CA ARG A 154 -14.64 -19.71 33.86
C ARG A 154 -16.02 -19.19 34.26
N ASN A 155 -16.63 -18.42 33.38
CA ASN A 155 -18.03 -18.00 33.49
C ASN A 155 -18.66 -17.98 32.10
N ALA A 156 -19.14 -19.15 31.65
CA ALA A 156 -19.59 -19.37 30.28
C ALA A 156 -20.82 -18.55 29.87
N PHE A 157 -21.66 -18.16 30.83
CA PHE A 157 -22.91 -17.43 30.59
C PHE A 157 -22.82 -15.96 30.98
N LEU A 158 -21.68 -15.54 31.53
CA LEU A 158 -21.42 -14.26 32.20
C LEU A 158 -22.28 -14.01 33.46
N VAL A 159 -23.49 -14.53 33.53
CA VAL A 159 -24.38 -14.50 34.70
C VAL A 159 -24.22 -15.74 35.57
N ASP A 160 -24.79 -15.70 36.78
CA ASP A 160 -24.59 -16.75 37.77
C ASP A 160 -25.49 -17.98 37.56
N ILE A 161 -24.96 -19.14 37.96
CA ILE A 161 -25.74 -20.36 38.17
C ILE A 161 -25.67 -20.71 39.65
N LYS A 162 -26.82 -20.75 40.30
CA LYS A 162 -26.96 -21.08 41.71
C LYS A 162 -27.54 -22.47 41.89
N THR A 163 -27.01 -23.22 42.85
CA THR A 163 -27.63 -24.47 43.29
C THR A 163 -28.52 -24.19 44.50
N GLU A 164 -29.81 -24.47 44.38
CA GLU A 164 -30.77 -24.39 45.48
C GLU A 164 -30.59 -25.54 46.49
N ASN A 165 -31.19 -25.40 47.68
CA ASN A 165 -31.10 -26.42 48.75
C ASN A 165 -31.67 -27.79 48.34
N ASN A 166 -32.59 -27.81 47.37
CA ASN A 166 -33.15 -29.04 46.79
C ASN A 166 -32.23 -29.69 45.73
N GLY A 167 -31.07 -29.09 45.45
CA GLY A 167 -30.11 -29.53 44.44
C GLY A 167 -30.37 -29.01 43.01
N ALA A 168 -31.45 -28.26 42.78
CA ALA A 168 -31.77 -27.70 41.47
C ALA A 168 -30.79 -26.57 41.10
N ARG A 169 -30.32 -26.57 39.86
CA ARG A 169 -29.43 -25.55 39.31
C ARG A 169 -30.26 -24.50 38.59
N VAL A 170 -30.14 -23.25 39.00
CA VAL A 170 -30.92 -22.12 38.46
C VAL A 170 -29.97 -21.15 37.78
N LEU A 171 -30.21 -20.87 36.49
CA LEU A 171 -29.54 -19.81 35.74
C LEU A 171 -30.23 -18.47 36.07
N GLU A 172 -29.57 -17.60 36.81
CA GLU A 172 -30.10 -16.30 37.25
C GLU A 172 -29.70 -15.21 36.26
N LEU A 173 -30.59 -14.82 35.34
CA LEU A 173 -30.28 -13.89 34.25
C LEU A 173 -30.02 -12.45 34.70
N ASP A 174 -30.39 -12.09 35.93
CA ASP A 174 -30.25 -10.78 36.54
C ASP A 174 -29.16 -10.73 37.64
N SER A 175 -28.35 -11.78 37.76
CA SER A 175 -27.36 -11.95 38.83
C SER A 175 -25.92 -12.04 38.31
N LEU A 176 -25.02 -11.29 38.95
CA LEU A 176 -23.60 -11.11 38.58
C LEU A 176 -22.68 -11.05 39.83
N SER A 177 -22.94 -11.88 40.83
CA SER A 177 -22.12 -11.94 42.05
C SER A 177 -20.65 -12.25 41.76
N SER A 178 -20.38 -13.02 40.71
CA SER A 178 -19.04 -13.35 40.24
C SER A 178 -18.25 -12.17 39.67
N ALA A 179 -18.92 -11.05 39.34
CA ALA A 179 -18.29 -9.88 38.76
C ALA A 179 -17.33 -9.14 39.71
N THR A 180 -17.39 -9.45 41.01
CA THR A 180 -16.39 -9.00 42.00
C THR A 180 -14.97 -9.41 41.63
N GLN A 181 -14.80 -10.55 40.95
CA GLN A 181 -13.49 -11.05 40.49
C GLN A 181 -12.93 -10.27 39.29
N TRP A 182 -13.78 -9.55 38.55
CA TRP A 182 -13.40 -8.81 37.35
C TRP A 182 -12.90 -7.40 37.69
N LYS A 183 -13.23 -6.92 38.90
CA LYS A 183 -12.77 -5.62 39.41
C LYS A 183 -11.24 -5.62 39.49
N GLU A 184 -10.65 -4.44 39.35
CA GLU A 184 -9.20 -4.20 39.44
C GLU A 184 -8.34 -4.76 38.30
N MET A 185 -8.92 -5.40 37.28
CA MET A 185 -8.16 -5.83 36.09
C MET A 185 -7.81 -4.65 35.17
N ASP A 186 -6.60 -4.63 34.61
CA ASP A 186 -6.20 -3.63 33.61
C ASP A 186 -6.83 -3.92 32.24
N VAL A 187 -7.05 -5.19 31.92
CA VAL A 187 -7.68 -5.64 30.66
C VAL A 187 -8.65 -6.77 30.94
N LEU A 188 -9.89 -6.63 30.48
CA LEU A 188 -10.92 -7.66 30.49
C LEU A 188 -11.25 -8.10 29.05
N ILE A 189 -11.26 -9.40 28.78
CA ILE A 189 -11.66 -9.99 27.50
C ILE A 189 -12.81 -10.96 27.75
N PHE A 190 -14.02 -10.60 27.33
CA PHE A 190 -15.23 -11.39 27.52
C PHE A 190 -15.57 -12.25 26.29
N ASP A 191 -16.20 -13.39 26.51
CA ASP A 191 -16.73 -14.28 25.46
C ASP A 191 -17.88 -15.12 26.03
N SER A 192 -18.91 -15.39 25.22
CA SER A 192 -20.03 -16.23 25.63
C SER A 192 -20.85 -16.64 24.41
N TRP A 193 -20.85 -17.93 24.05
CA TRP A 193 -21.81 -18.47 23.08
C TRP A 193 -22.01 -20.00 23.16
N HIS A 194 -20.93 -20.78 23.11
CA HIS A 194 -21.01 -22.21 22.78
C HIS A 194 -21.78 -23.01 23.81
N TRP A 195 -21.71 -22.60 25.07
CA TRP A 195 -22.41 -23.28 26.17
C TRP A 195 -23.92 -23.01 26.17
N TRP A 196 -24.40 -21.95 25.52
CA TRP A 196 -25.84 -21.69 25.36
C TRP A 196 -26.52 -22.74 24.47
N LEU A 197 -25.75 -23.41 23.60
CA LEU A 197 -26.25 -24.46 22.71
C LEU A 197 -26.46 -25.80 23.43
N HIS A 198 -25.94 -25.95 24.66
CA HIS A 198 -26.07 -27.20 25.41
C HIS A 198 -27.52 -27.47 25.81
N THR A 199 -27.99 -28.69 25.50
CA THR A 199 -29.32 -29.19 25.86
C THR A 199 -29.23 -30.56 26.53
N GLY A 200 -30.32 -30.99 27.18
CA GLY A 200 -30.40 -32.29 27.85
C GLY A 200 -29.33 -32.45 28.92
N ARG A 201 -28.57 -33.55 28.90
CA ARG A 201 -27.54 -33.85 29.91
C ARG A 201 -26.36 -32.88 29.93
N LYS A 202 -26.11 -32.16 28.83
CA LYS A 202 -25.03 -31.16 28.75
C LYS A 202 -25.46 -29.79 29.31
N GLN A 203 -26.77 -29.58 29.54
CA GLN A 203 -27.29 -28.30 30.04
C GLN A 203 -26.89 -28.08 31.51
N PRO A 204 -26.23 -26.95 31.83
CA PRO A 204 -25.72 -26.69 33.17
C PRO A 204 -26.77 -26.17 34.16
N TRP A 205 -27.99 -25.86 33.71
CA TRP A 205 -29.11 -25.44 34.55
C TRP A 205 -30.35 -26.32 34.34
N ASP A 206 -31.21 -26.37 35.36
CA ASP A 206 -32.49 -27.08 35.37
C ASP A 206 -33.67 -26.10 35.21
N PHE A 207 -33.51 -24.87 35.71
CA PHE A 207 -34.46 -23.77 35.59
C PHE A 207 -33.75 -22.46 35.23
N VAL A 208 -34.49 -21.52 34.68
CA VAL A 208 -34.05 -20.14 34.42
C VAL A 208 -34.89 -19.20 35.25
N GLN A 209 -34.21 -18.26 35.91
CA GLN A 209 -34.82 -17.18 36.67
C GLN A 209 -34.53 -15.84 35.99
N ASP A 210 -35.58 -15.04 35.88
CA ASP A 210 -35.56 -13.63 35.48
C ASP A 210 -36.28 -12.82 36.57
N VAL A 211 -36.15 -11.49 36.55
CA VAL A 211 -36.55 -10.55 37.61
C VAL A 211 -37.91 -10.87 38.25
N ASN A 212 -38.90 -11.29 37.44
CA ASN A 212 -40.26 -11.56 37.89
C ASN A 212 -40.78 -12.97 37.57
N SER A 213 -39.96 -13.89 37.07
CA SER A 213 -40.45 -15.23 36.65
C SER A 213 -39.38 -16.31 36.66
N THR A 214 -39.78 -17.51 37.04
CA THR A 214 -38.98 -18.73 36.93
C THR A 214 -39.65 -19.67 35.95
N TYR A 215 -38.88 -20.18 34.99
CA TYR A 215 -39.38 -21.10 33.97
C TYR A 215 -38.35 -22.19 33.70
N LYS A 216 -38.80 -23.30 33.11
CA LYS A 216 -37.94 -24.47 32.89
C LYS A 216 -36.87 -24.21 31.84
N ASP A 217 -37.24 -23.57 30.74
CA ASP A 217 -36.33 -23.21 29.67
C ASP A 217 -36.91 -22.13 28.75
N ALA A 218 -36.08 -21.50 27.92
CA ALA A 218 -36.51 -20.53 26.90
C ALA A 218 -35.59 -20.55 25.66
N PRO A 219 -36.00 -19.91 24.55
CA PRO A 219 -35.16 -19.83 23.35
C PRO A 219 -33.77 -19.26 23.64
N ARG A 220 -32.73 -19.87 23.06
CA ARG A 220 -31.32 -19.58 23.38
C ARG A 220 -30.94 -18.12 23.16
N LEU A 221 -31.35 -17.53 22.03
CA LEU A 221 -31.09 -16.12 21.72
C LEU A 221 -31.76 -15.18 22.74
N THR A 222 -32.94 -15.53 23.26
CA THR A 222 -33.63 -14.74 24.29
C THR A 222 -32.88 -14.79 25.62
N LEU A 223 -32.41 -15.97 26.02
CA LEU A 223 -31.61 -16.14 27.23
C LEU A 223 -30.27 -15.39 27.13
N TYR A 224 -29.61 -15.53 25.98
CA TYR A 224 -28.35 -14.85 25.67
C TYR A 224 -28.49 -13.33 25.72
N GLU A 225 -29.53 -12.78 25.07
CA GLU A 225 -29.81 -11.34 25.09
C GLU A 225 -30.02 -10.82 26.51
N LYS A 226 -30.79 -11.53 27.34
CA LYS A 226 -31.04 -11.12 28.73
C LYS A 226 -29.77 -11.11 29.57
N ALA A 227 -28.97 -12.17 29.49
CA ALA A 227 -27.70 -12.25 30.22
C ALA A 227 -26.71 -11.17 29.77
N LEU A 228 -26.59 -10.94 28.46
CA LEU A 228 -25.74 -9.87 27.93
C LEU A 228 -26.22 -8.48 28.39
N ASN A 229 -27.52 -8.22 28.46
CA ASN A 229 -28.04 -6.95 28.99
C ASN A 229 -27.68 -6.75 30.48
N THR A 230 -27.66 -7.83 31.27
CA THR A 230 -27.23 -7.78 32.67
C THR A 230 -25.74 -7.49 32.78
N TRP A 231 -24.90 -8.15 31.95
CA TRP A 231 -23.47 -7.84 31.84
C TRP A 231 -23.21 -6.39 31.38
N ALA A 232 -23.93 -5.91 30.36
CA ALA A 232 -23.83 -4.56 29.84
C ALA A 232 -24.10 -3.51 30.93
N LYS A 233 -25.19 -3.69 31.70
CA LYS A 233 -25.51 -2.82 32.84
C LYS A 233 -24.41 -2.81 33.89
N TRP A 234 -23.79 -3.96 34.17
CA TRP A 234 -22.67 -4.03 35.10
C TRP A 234 -21.45 -3.27 34.57
N VAL A 235 -21.11 -3.41 33.28
CA VAL A 235 -20.02 -2.63 32.67
C VAL A 235 -20.29 -1.13 32.81
N ASP A 236 -21.48 -0.68 32.45
CA ASP A 236 -21.88 0.73 32.47
C ASP A 236 -21.92 1.33 33.89
N SER A 237 -22.24 0.53 34.91
CA SER A 237 -22.30 1.00 36.30
C SER A 237 -20.98 0.88 37.06
N GLU A 238 -20.23 -0.22 36.88
CA GLU A 238 -19.16 -0.60 37.82
C GLU A 238 -17.73 -0.42 37.26
N VAL A 239 -17.53 -0.40 35.93
CA VAL A 239 -16.17 -0.40 35.34
C VAL A 239 -15.63 1.00 35.06
N ASP A 240 -14.45 1.31 35.58
CA ASP A 240 -13.72 2.56 35.25
C ASP A 240 -12.90 2.37 33.96
N THR A 241 -13.45 2.78 32.81
CA THR A 241 -12.81 2.65 31.48
C THR A 241 -11.57 3.52 31.29
N THR A 242 -11.28 4.44 32.23
CA THR A 242 -10.00 5.17 32.23
C THR A 242 -8.84 4.30 32.72
N LYS A 243 -9.14 3.23 33.47
CA LYS A 243 -8.16 2.28 34.03
C LYS A 243 -8.20 0.92 33.35
N THR A 244 -9.39 0.44 33.02
CA THR A 244 -9.61 -0.90 32.48
C THR A 244 -9.98 -0.84 31.01
N LYS A 245 -9.23 -1.55 30.15
CA LYS A 245 -9.64 -1.78 28.75
C LYS A 245 -10.56 -2.99 28.68
N ILE A 246 -11.70 -2.86 28.00
CA ILE A 246 -12.71 -3.92 27.89
C ILE A 246 -12.82 -4.38 26.44
N PHE A 247 -12.73 -5.69 26.25
CA PHE A 247 -12.92 -6.36 24.97
C PHE A 247 -14.06 -7.37 25.07
N PHE A 248 -14.77 -7.56 23.97
CA PHE A 248 -15.67 -8.69 23.78
C PHE A 248 -15.21 -9.45 22.54
N GLN A 249 -14.90 -10.73 22.70
CA GLN A 249 -14.62 -11.64 21.60
C GLN A 249 -15.94 -11.98 20.92
N ARG A 250 -16.04 -11.68 19.62
CA ARG A 250 -17.21 -12.07 18.83
C ARG A 250 -17.26 -13.61 18.70
N ILE A 251 -18.40 -14.11 18.23
CA ILE A 251 -18.73 -15.53 18.14
C ILE A 251 -17.65 -16.31 17.36
N SER A 252 -17.00 -17.28 18.00
CA SER A 252 -16.18 -18.26 17.28
C SER A 252 -17.12 -19.21 16.52
N PRO A 253 -16.93 -19.43 15.21
CA PRO A 253 -17.77 -20.36 14.46
C PRO A 253 -17.40 -21.81 14.79
N ASP A 254 -18.42 -22.69 14.86
CA ASP A 254 -18.23 -24.13 14.75
C ASP A 254 -18.32 -24.60 13.29
N HIS A 255 -17.81 -25.79 13.03
CA HIS A 255 -17.92 -26.47 11.73
C HIS A 255 -18.57 -27.84 11.87
N ASP A 256 -19.64 -27.93 12.67
CA ASP A 256 -20.32 -29.20 13.00
C ASP A 256 -21.36 -29.65 11.95
N ASN A 257 -21.65 -28.81 10.98
CA ASN A 257 -22.57 -29.11 9.87
C ASN A 257 -21.82 -29.61 8.63
N ASN A 258 -22.56 -30.19 7.67
CA ASN A 258 -21.97 -30.64 6.40
C ASN A 258 -21.41 -29.45 5.60
N LEU A 259 -20.10 -29.49 5.32
CA LEU A 259 -19.36 -28.42 4.63
C LEU A 259 -19.41 -28.51 3.10
N GLY A 260 -20.08 -29.52 2.54
CA GLY A 260 -20.17 -29.69 1.08
C GLY A 260 -18.87 -30.12 0.40
N ILE A 261 -17.87 -30.58 1.18
CA ILE A 261 -16.58 -31.06 0.68
C ILE A 261 -16.64 -32.60 0.55
N SER A 262 -16.39 -33.10 -0.66
CA SER A 262 -16.38 -34.54 -0.96
C SER A 262 -15.32 -35.27 -0.13
N GLY A 263 -15.72 -36.35 0.57
CA GLY A 263 -14.83 -37.14 1.42
C GLY A 263 -14.61 -36.59 2.83
N SER A 264 -15.22 -35.46 3.18
CA SER A 264 -15.22 -34.91 4.54
C SER A 264 -16.59 -35.06 5.20
N ASN A 265 -16.62 -35.17 6.52
CA ASN A 265 -17.82 -35.05 7.32
C ASN A 265 -17.56 -33.97 8.38
N ARG A 266 -18.30 -32.86 8.35
CA ARG A 266 -18.02 -31.69 9.22
C ARG A 266 -16.59 -31.18 8.99
N CYS A 267 -15.86 -30.83 10.06
CA CYS A 267 -14.44 -30.49 9.99
C CYS A 267 -13.48 -31.68 9.78
N GLN A 268 -13.96 -32.93 9.79
CA GLN A 268 -13.07 -34.09 9.68
C GLN A 268 -12.47 -34.23 8.27
N GLY A 269 -11.14 -34.26 8.21
CA GLY A 269 -10.38 -34.44 6.96
C GLY A 269 -10.15 -33.14 6.18
N VAL A 270 -10.55 -31.99 6.72
CA VAL A 270 -10.26 -30.69 6.11
C VAL A 270 -8.85 -30.25 6.50
N THR A 271 -7.99 -30.02 5.50
CA THR A 271 -6.58 -29.66 5.69
C THR A 271 -6.23 -28.28 5.14
N GLN A 272 -7.20 -27.60 4.52
CA GLN A 272 -7.03 -26.31 3.86
C GLN A 272 -8.24 -25.40 4.17
N PRO A 273 -8.06 -24.07 4.20
CA PRO A 273 -9.16 -23.13 4.40
C PRO A 273 -10.28 -23.30 3.35
N LEU A 274 -11.51 -23.03 3.77
CA LEU A 274 -12.69 -23.00 2.91
C LEU A 274 -12.61 -21.84 1.91
N LYS A 275 -13.32 -21.98 0.78
CA LYS A 275 -13.38 -20.95 -0.27
C LYS A 275 -14.47 -19.88 -0.02
N SER A 276 -15.46 -20.21 0.80
CA SER A 276 -16.59 -19.35 1.11
C SER A 276 -17.03 -19.57 2.55
N THR A 277 -17.69 -18.57 3.12
CA THR A 277 -18.29 -18.64 4.45
C THR A 277 -19.60 -19.44 4.44
N ILE A 278 -20.00 -19.94 5.62
CA ILE A 278 -21.08 -20.94 5.75
C ILE A 278 -22.43 -20.30 6.15
N GLY A 279 -22.47 -19.01 6.51
CA GLY A 279 -23.71 -18.30 6.79
C GLY A 279 -23.57 -17.16 7.80
N VAL A 280 -24.71 -16.56 8.16
CA VAL A 280 -24.81 -15.51 9.19
C VAL A 280 -25.14 -16.18 10.53
N HIS A 281 -24.46 -15.79 11.61
CA HIS A 281 -24.74 -16.25 12.96
C HIS A 281 -25.71 -15.27 13.64
N GLU A 282 -26.94 -15.69 13.92
CA GLU A 282 -27.99 -14.82 14.49
C GLU A 282 -27.60 -14.25 15.86
N GLU A 283 -26.81 -14.99 16.63
CA GLU A 283 -26.21 -14.60 17.89
C GLU A 283 -25.28 -13.37 17.79
N GLU A 284 -24.64 -13.16 16.63
CA GLU A 284 -23.83 -11.95 16.40
C GLU A 284 -24.72 -10.70 16.42
N LEU A 285 -25.94 -10.80 15.87
CA LEU A 285 -26.89 -9.69 15.83
C LEU A 285 -27.39 -9.32 17.23
N VAL A 286 -27.56 -10.32 18.10
CA VAL A 286 -27.92 -10.10 19.51
C VAL A 286 -26.80 -9.40 20.25
N LEU A 287 -25.56 -9.87 20.10
CA LEU A 287 -24.39 -9.23 20.71
C LEU A 287 -24.23 -7.78 20.23
N GLU A 288 -24.29 -7.54 18.91
CA GLU A 288 -24.21 -6.20 18.35
C GLU A 288 -25.33 -5.28 18.84
N LYS A 289 -26.55 -5.81 19.00
CA LYS A 289 -27.69 -5.07 19.53
C LYS A 289 -27.43 -4.61 20.97
N VAL A 290 -26.91 -5.49 21.83
CA VAL A 290 -26.59 -5.14 23.23
C VAL A 290 -25.46 -4.13 23.29
N LEU A 291 -24.36 -4.35 22.56
CA LEU A 291 -23.21 -3.44 22.55
C LEU A 291 -23.60 -2.02 22.06
N LYS A 292 -24.51 -1.90 21.08
CA LYS A 292 -25.02 -0.61 20.61
C LYS A 292 -25.87 0.13 21.66
N GLY A 293 -26.39 -0.58 22.66
CA GLY A 293 -27.22 -0.02 23.73
C GLY A 293 -26.44 0.37 24.99
N MET A 294 -25.13 0.14 25.04
CA MET A 294 -24.28 0.44 26.20
C MET A 294 -23.86 1.90 26.27
N ASP A 295 -23.71 2.42 27.48
CA ASP A 295 -23.17 3.77 27.72
C ASP A 295 -21.64 3.81 27.56
N LYS A 296 -20.94 2.73 27.94
CA LYS A 296 -19.48 2.61 27.82
C LYS A 296 -19.10 1.79 26.59
N SER A 297 -18.12 2.30 25.84
CA SER A 297 -17.58 1.63 24.67
C SER A 297 -16.77 0.37 25.05
N VAL A 298 -17.06 -0.73 24.36
CA VAL A 298 -16.34 -2.01 24.47
C VAL A 298 -15.73 -2.35 23.11
N TYR A 299 -14.48 -2.78 23.09
CA TYR A 299 -13.80 -3.17 21.85
C TYR A 299 -14.26 -4.56 21.40
N LEU A 300 -14.98 -4.63 20.29
CA LEU A 300 -15.39 -5.90 19.69
C LEU A 300 -14.23 -6.50 18.87
N LEU A 301 -13.75 -7.70 19.25
CA LEU A 301 -12.85 -8.50 18.42
C LEU A 301 -13.68 -9.27 17.40
N ASN A 302 -13.84 -8.71 16.20
CA ASN A 302 -14.70 -9.26 15.15
C ASN A 302 -14.07 -10.46 14.42
N ILE A 303 -13.91 -11.57 15.14
CA ILE A 303 -13.20 -12.77 14.66
C ILE A 303 -14.07 -13.76 13.87
N THR A 304 -15.40 -13.58 13.83
CA THR A 304 -16.31 -14.61 13.32
C THR A 304 -16.06 -14.92 11.85
N ASN A 305 -16.12 -13.90 10.99
CA ASN A 305 -16.00 -14.07 9.55
C ASN A 305 -14.63 -14.64 9.11
N LEU A 306 -13.53 -14.18 9.73
CA LEU A 306 -12.21 -14.72 9.41
C LEU A 306 -12.08 -16.19 9.86
N SER A 307 -12.66 -16.55 11.00
CA SER A 307 -12.58 -17.91 11.53
C SER A 307 -13.47 -18.89 10.75
N GLN A 308 -14.54 -18.42 10.09
CA GLN A 308 -15.42 -19.28 9.26
C GLN A 308 -14.70 -19.89 8.05
N TYR A 309 -13.60 -19.29 7.59
CA TYR A 309 -12.79 -19.91 6.54
C TYR A 309 -11.96 -21.08 7.05
N ARG A 310 -11.85 -21.28 8.36
CA ARG A 310 -10.78 -22.08 8.97
C ARG A 310 -11.24 -23.43 9.50
N ALA A 311 -12.12 -24.13 8.79
CA ALA A 311 -12.49 -25.49 9.15
C ALA A 311 -11.27 -26.43 9.36
N ASP A 312 -10.14 -26.16 8.67
CA ASP A 312 -8.86 -26.85 8.81
C ASP A 312 -8.19 -26.66 10.18
N GLY A 313 -8.51 -25.59 10.91
CA GLY A 313 -7.89 -25.23 12.19
C GLY A 313 -8.42 -25.99 13.41
N HIS A 314 -9.49 -26.78 13.27
CA HIS A 314 -10.10 -27.52 14.38
C HIS A 314 -9.30 -28.77 14.78
N PRO A 315 -9.33 -29.20 16.06
CA PRO A 315 -8.75 -30.47 16.48
C PRO A 315 -9.36 -31.68 15.79
N SER A 316 -10.67 -31.64 15.46
CA SER A 316 -11.37 -32.77 14.86
C SER A 316 -11.19 -34.03 15.71
N VAL A 317 -10.65 -35.12 15.13
CA VAL A 317 -10.34 -36.38 15.82
C VAL A 317 -9.16 -36.27 16.80
N PHE A 318 -8.41 -35.16 16.77
CA PHE A 318 -7.26 -34.91 17.63
C PHE A 318 -7.62 -34.10 18.88
N GLY A 319 -8.91 -33.89 19.14
CA GLY A 319 -9.42 -33.32 20.39
C GLY A 319 -9.54 -34.36 21.52
N HIS A 320 -10.17 -33.98 22.64
CA HIS A 320 -10.34 -34.87 23.79
C HIS A 320 -11.18 -36.13 23.49
N GLY A 321 -12.20 -35.98 22.64
CA GLY A 321 -13.18 -37.01 22.29
C GLY A 321 -12.72 -38.04 21.24
N GLY A 322 -11.59 -37.78 20.56
CA GLY A 322 -11.08 -38.67 19.53
C GLY A 322 -12.04 -38.86 18.37
N HIS A 323 -12.00 -40.04 17.74
CA HIS A 323 -12.93 -40.42 16.67
C HIS A 323 -14.40 -40.59 17.11
N LYS A 324 -14.68 -40.63 18.43
CA LYS A 324 -16.03 -40.87 18.97
C LYS A 324 -16.81 -39.58 19.22
N ASP A 325 -16.12 -38.47 19.40
CA ASP A 325 -16.69 -37.16 19.67
C ASP A 325 -15.78 -36.11 19.03
N LEU A 326 -16.04 -35.86 17.74
CA LEU A 326 -15.28 -34.93 16.89
C LEU A 326 -15.37 -33.52 17.44
N ASP A 327 -14.22 -32.87 17.61
CA ASP A 327 -14.18 -31.48 18.06
C ASP A 327 -14.08 -30.52 16.87
N CYS A 328 -15.23 -30.01 16.43
CA CYS A 328 -15.34 -28.97 15.40
C CYS A 328 -15.71 -27.60 16.01
N THR A 329 -15.46 -27.42 17.32
CA THR A 329 -15.78 -26.20 18.07
C THR A 329 -14.51 -25.49 18.55
N HIS A 330 -13.61 -26.23 19.20
CA HIS A 330 -12.34 -25.68 19.68
C HIS A 330 -11.30 -25.64 18.56
N TRP A 331 -10.12 -25.09 18.85
CA TRP A 331 -9.07 -24.86 17.86
C TRP A 331 -7.73 -25.46 18.30
N CYS A 332 -7.00 -26.00 17.32
CA CYS A 332 -5.62 -26.42 17.53
C CYS A 332 -4.73 -25.23 17.94
N LEU A 333 -3.78 -25.49 18.83
CA LEU A 333 -2.68 -24.57 19.15
C LEU A 333 -1.34 -25.19 18.70
N ALA A 334 -0.49 -24.48 17.93
CA ALA A 334 -0.68 -23.16 17.32
C ALA A 334 -1.78 -23.16 16.23
N GLY A 335 -2.27 -22.00 15.82
CA GLY A 335 -3.30 -21.89 14.77
C GLY A 335 -4.14 -20.62 14.80
N VAL A 336 -5.43 -20.76 14.49
CA VAL A 336 -6.40 -19.67 14.29
C VAL A 336 -6.48 -18.72 15.49
N VAL A 337 -6.41 -19.28 16.69
CA VAL A 337 -6.53 -18.52 17.94
C VAL A 337 -5.31 -17.63 18.20
N ASP A 338 -4.14 -17.98 17.65
CA ASP A 338 -2.96 -17.10 17.69
C ASP A 338 -3.23 -15.80 16.90
N THR A 339 -3.98 -15.89 15.79
CA THR A 339 -4.44 -14.71 15.05
C THR A 339 -5.38 -13.85 15.89
N TRP A 340 -6.26 -14.42 16.71
CA TRP A 340 -7.12 -13.63 17.59
C TRP A 340 -6.30 -12.84 18.61
N ASN A 341 -5.22 -13.45 19.13
CA ASN A 341 -4.27 -12.77 20.01
C ASN A 341 -3.43 -11.70 19.28
N LEU A 342 -3.09 -11.91 18.00
CA LEU A 342 -2.50 -10.86 17.16
C LEU A 342 -3.45 -9.66 16.98
N LEU A 343 -4.73 -9.91 16.73
CA LEU A 343 -5.76 -8.87 16.57
C LEU A 343 -5.99 -8.11 17.88
N LEU A 344 -6.09 -8.85 19.01
CA LEU A 344 -6.15 -8.28 20.35
C LEU A 344 -4.92 -7.41 20.63
N ASN A 345 -3.71 -7.89 20.30
CA ASN A 345 -2.48 -7.11 20.42
C ASN A 345 -2.55 -5.82 19.58
N GLY A 346 -2.97 -5.90 18.32
CA GLY A 346 -3.13 -4.75 17.44
C GLY A 346 -4.01 -3.64 18.05
N LYS A 347 -5.11 -4.01 18.71
CA LYS A 347 -5.99 -3.07 19.42
C LYS A 347 -5.42 -2.62 20.77
N LEU A 348 -4.77 -3.50 21.53
CA LEU A 348 -4.18 -3.17 22.82
C LEU A 348 -3.06 -2.15 22.73
N MET A 349 -2.27 -2.22 21.65
CA MET A 349 -1.07 -1.39 21.51
C MET A 349 -1.39 0.09 21.19
N ASN A 350 -2.62 0.47 20.81
CA ASN A 350 -3.02 1.84 20.38
C ASN A 350 -2.07 2.48 19.34
N ASP A 351 -1.25 1.67 18.69
CA ASP A 351 -0.26 2.06 17.69
C ASP A 351 -0.84 1.93 16.28
N VAL A 352 -2.14 2.19 16.10
CA VAL A 352 -2.76 2.25 14.76
C VAL A 352 -2.07 3.34 13.91
N ASN A 353 -1.58 4.39 14.55
CA ASN A 353 -0.72 5.44 13.95
C ASN A 353 0.72 4.99 13.63
N LYS A 354 1.16 3.81 14.10
CA LYS A 354 2.39 3.13 13.67
C LYS A 354 2.12 1.91 12.78
N LEU A 355 0.89 1.42 12.70
CA LEU A 355 0.46 0.31 11.85
C LEU A 355 0.17 0.73 10.40
N GLY A 356 0.31 2.02 10.10
CA GLY A 356 0.25 2.55 8.74
C GLY A 356 1.35 3.57 8.53
N MET A 357 2.58 3.11 8.29
CA MET A 357 3.64 3.86 7.60
C MET A 357 4.88 2.95 7.43
N ASN A 358 5.08 2.42 6.21
CA ASN A 358 6.38 2.05 5.59
C ASN A 358 6.61 0.64 5.02
N ASP A 359 5.73 -0.36 5.10
CA ASP A 359 6.12 -1.73 4.69
C ASP A 359 5.37 -2.29 3.46
N CYS A 360 5.48 -1.63 2.30
CA CYS A 360 5.62 -2.44 1.09
C CYS A 360 7.10 -2.72 0.89
N ASP A 361 7.55 -3.90 1.32
CA ASP A 361 8.87 -4.38 0.96
C ASP A 361 8.85 -4.69 -0.54
N LEU A 362 9.38 -3.75 -1.34
CA LEU A 362 9.44 -3.83 -2.80
C LEU A 362 10.17 -5.09 -3.28
N PHE A 363 10.90 -5.78 -2.41
CA PHE A 363 11.76 -6.91 -2.70
C PHE A 363 11.17 -8.26 -2.27
N LYS A 364 9.98 -8.27 -1.65
CA LYS A 364 9.22 -9.49 -1.34
C LYS A 364 7.98 -9.57 -2.21
N GLY A 365 7.84 -10.65 -2.97
CA GLY A 365 6.87 -10.74 -4.05
C GLY A 365 7.03 -12.01 -4.88
N ASN A 366 6.38 -12.01 -6.03
CA ASN A 366 6.46 -13.08 -7.03
C ASN A 366 6.75 -12.52 -8.43
N TRP A 367 7.35 -13.32 -9.30
CA TRP A 367 7.41 -13.01 -10.72
C TRP A 367 6.08 -13.35 -11.39
N VAL A 368 5.56 -12.40 -12.16
CA VAL A 368 4.29 -12.51 -12.88
C VAL A 368 4.55 -12.31 -14.37
N TYR A 369 3.97 -13.19 -15.18
CA TYR A 369 4.00 -13.06 -16.63
C TYR A 369 3.11 -11.88 -17.07
N ASP A 370 3.65 -11.02 -17.93
CA ASP A 370 3.04 -9.79 -18.42
C ASP A 370 3.47 -9.53 -19.87
N ASP A 371 2.51 -9.63 -20.79
CA ASP A 371 2.75 -9.46 -22.22
C ASP A 371 3.26 -8.06 -22.61
N ASP A 372 3.02 -7.05 -21.77
CA ASP A 372 3.47 -5.69 -22.00
C ASP A 372 4.99 -5.52 -21.76
N TYR A 373 5.69 -6.52 -21.22
CA TYR A 373 7.15 -6.51 -21.06
C TYR A 373 7.84 -7.11 -22.32
N PRO A 374 9.12 -6.81 -22.60
CA PRO A 374 10.03 -5.94 -21.85
C PRO A 374 9.67 -4.45 -21.96
N LEU A 375 10.35 -3.60 -21.19
CA LEU A 375 10.11 -2.15 -21.20
C LEU A 375 10.48 -1.48 -22.53
N TYR A 376 11.39 -2.10 -23.29
CA TYR A 376 11.89 -1.65 -24.58
C TYR A 376 12.38 -2.85 -25.39
N ASP A 377 12.49 -2.69 -26.71
CA ASP A 377 13.18 -3.67 -27.54
C ASP A 377 14.70 -3.49 -27.37
N SER A 378 15.36 -4.48 -26.78
CA SER A 378 16.80 -4.42 -26.54
C SER A 378 17.64 -4.57 -27.80
N SER A 379 17.09 -5.16 -28.87
CA SER A 379 17.82 -5.33 -30.14
C SER A 379 18.18 -4.00 -30.80
N VAL A 380 17.43 -2.93 -30.51
CA VAL A 380 17.67 -1.58 -31.05
C VAL A 380 18.61 -0.72 -30.19
N CYS A 381 19.05 -1.21 -29.03
CA CYS A 381 19.97 -0.49 -28.17
C CYS A 381 21.42 -0.73 -28.63
N PRO A 382 22.12 0.28 -29.19
CA PRO A 382 23.35 0.05 -29.95
C PRO A 382 24.61 -0.17 -29.10
N PHE A 383 24.50 0.00 -27.78
CA PHE A 383 25.65 0.00 -26.86
C PHE A 383 25.60 -1.11 -25.81
N ILE A 384 24.69 -2.09 -25.94
CA ILE A 384 24.72 -3.31 -25.11
C ILE A 384 26.00 -4.08 -25.43
N GLU A 385 26.76 -4.44 -24.40
CA GLU A 385 27.97 -5.24 -24.56
C GLU A 385 27.61 -6.64 -25.08
N LYS A 386 28.49 -7.21 -25.92
CA LYS A 386 28.17 -8.44 -26.68
C LYS A 386 27.68 -9.56 -25.76
N GLN A 387 28.26 -9.72 -24.59
CA GLN A 387 27.91 -10.81 -23.67
C GLN A 387 26.54 -10.71 -23.00
N PHE A 388 25.94 -9.52 -22.96
CA PHE A 388 24.60 -9.31 -22.37
C PHE A 388 23.52 -9.21 -23.46
N ASN A 389 23.92 -9.09 -24.73
CA ASN A 389 23.04 -8.91 -25.88
C ASN A 389 22.50 -10.25 -26.43
N CYS A 390 21.71 -10.94 -25.60
CA CYS A 390 21.21 -12.28 -25.90
C CYS A 390 20.39 -12.35 -27.20
N LEU A 391 19.57 -11.33 -27.49
CA LEU A 391 18.77 -11.29 -28.71
C LEU A 391 19.65 -11.22 -29.96
N ASN A 392 20.65 -10.33 -29.99
CA ASN A 392 21.55 -10.23 -31.14
C ASN A 392 22.52 -11.42 -31.24
N ASN A 393 22.76 -12.14 -30.14
CA ASN A 393 23.50 -13.39 -30.14
C ASN A 393 22.65 -14.61 -30.54
N GLY A 394 21.40 -14.41 -30.96
CA GLY A 394 20.56 -15.46 -31.55
C GLY A 394 19.69 -16.24 -30.57
N ARG A 395 19.44 -15.72 -29.36
CA ARG A 395 18.48 -16.33 -28.42
C ARG A 395 17.06 -16.26 -28.99
N GLN A 396 16.50 -17.41 -29.35
CA GLN A 396 15.18 -17.50 -29.99
C GLN A 396 14.02 -17.38 -28.99
N TYR A 397 14.16 -17.95 -27.79
CA TYR A 397 13.13 -17.94 -26.75
C TYR A 397 13.04 -16.58 -26.08
N ARG A 398 11.86 -15.95 -26.08
CA ARG A 398 11.63 -14.59 -25.58
C ARG A 398 10.79 -14.49 -24.30
N ASP A 399 10.26 -15.61 -23.80
CA ASP A 399 9.38 -15.62 -22.62
C ASP A 399 10.07 -15.05 -21.36
N TYR A 400 11.39 -15.18 -21.23
CA TYR A 400 12.15 -14.59 -20.12
C TYR A 400 12.01 -13.06 -20.04
N LEU A 401 11.71 -12.40 -21.17
CA LEU A 401 11.49 -10.95 -21.24
C LEU A 401 10.10 -10.55 -20.74
N LYS A 402 9.18 -11.50 -20.55
CA LYS A 402 7.77 -11.26 -20.22
C LYS A 402 7.48 -11.25 -18.73
N TYR A 403 8.48 -11.38 -17.87
CA TYR A 403 8.26 -11.42 -16.43
C TYR A 403 8.49 -10.06 -15.80
N ARG A 404 7.53 -9.61 -14.99
CA ARG A 404 7.66 -8.46 -14.09
C ARG A 404 7.60 -8.89 -12.63
N TRP A 405 8.29 -8.16 -11.76
CA TRP A 405 8.19 -8.40 -10.32
C TRP A 405 6.94 -7.76 -9.75
N GLN A 406 6.24 -8.54 -8.92
CA GLN A 406 5.00 -8.17 -8.24
C GLN A 406 5.23 -8.30 -6.73
N PRO A 407 5.53 -7.20 -6.03
CA PRO A 407 5.63 -7.21 -4.57
C PRO A 407 4.34 -7.73 -3.92
N HIS A 408 4.47 -8.25 -2.70
CA HIS A 408 3.34 -8.56 -1.86
C HIS A 408 2.82 -7.27 -1.22
N GLY A 409 1.50 -7.06 -1.24
CA GLY A 409 0.88 -5.89 -0.62
C GLY A 409 1.01 -4.56 -1.38
N CYS A 410 1.75 -4.51 -2.50
CA CYS A 410 1.71 -3.42 -3.49
C CYS A 410 2.18 -3.92 -4.87
N ASN A 411 1.99 -3.19 -5.97
CA ASN A 411 2.61 -3.57 -7.26
C ASN A 411 3.71 -2.58 -7.68
N LEU A 412 4.71 -3.05 -8.44
CA LEU A 412 5.72 -2.15 -9.01
C LEU A 412 5.17 -1.47 -10.26
N PRO A 413 5.43 -0.17 -10.42
CA PRO A 413 4.87 0.51 -11.57
C PRO A 413 5.93 0.76 -12.66
N ARG A 414 5.47 0.91 -13.90
CA ARG A 414 6.33 0.80 -15.09
C ARG A 414 7.34 1.95 -15.15
N PHE A 415 8.61 1.66 -15.45
CA PHE A 415 9.63 2.70 -15.56
C PHE A 415 9.29 3.73 -16.65
N ASN A 416 9.34 5.02 -16.29
CA ASN A 416 9.18 6.14 -17.21
C ASN A 416 10.51 6.91 -17.34
N ALA A 417 11.27 6.54 -18.37
CA ALA A 417 12.57 7.12 -18.67
C ALA A 417 12.56 8.66 -18.81
N THR A 418 11.53 9.24 -19.43
CA THR A 418 11.46 10.71 -19.60
C THR A 418 11.31 11.41 -18.25
N GLN A 419 10.45 10.90 -17.36
CA GLN A 419 10.33 11.44 -16.00
C GLN A 419 11.62 11.28 -15.21
N PHE A 420 12.25 10.11 -15.34
CA PHE A 420 13.52 9.81 -14.68
C PHE A 420 14.63 10.78 -15.11
N GLN A 421 14.78 11.04 -16.41
CA GLN A 421 15.73 12.02 -16.96
C GLN A 421 15.46 13.44 -16.46
N LEU A 422 14.19 13.86 -16.43
CA LEU A 422 13.82 15.19 -15.96
C LEU A 422 14.10 15.37 -14.47
N LYS A 423 13.85 14.34 -13.65
CA LYS A 423 14.17 14.35 -12.21
C LYS A 423 15.68 14.42 -11.94
N LEU A 424 16.48 13.84 -12.84
CA LEU A 424 17.94 13.83 -12.77
C LEU A 424 18.58 14.90 -13.65
N LYS A 425 17.82 15.91 -14.10
CA LYS A 425 18.34 16.97 -14.94
C LYS A 425 19.49 17.70 -14.23
N GLY A 426 20.65 17.80 -14.88
CA GLY A 426 21.84 18.43 -14.30
C GLY A 426 22.57 17.57 -13.25
N LYS A 427 22.18 16.31 -13.06
CA LYS A 427 22.73 15.42 -12.04
C LYS A 427 23.70 14.38 -12.61
N ARG A 428 24.59 13.89 -11.75
CA ARG A 428 25.56 12.82 -12.04
C ARG A 428 25.19 11.57 -11.26
N VAL A 429 24.89 10.50 -11.98
CA VAL A 429 24.62 9.16 -11.42
C VAL A 429 25.80 8.26 -11.74
N MET A 430 26.34 7.55 -10.75
CA MET A 430 27.42 6.59 -10.97
C MET A 430 27.10 5.23 -10.35
N PHE A 431 27.25 4.19 -11.16
CA PHE A 431 27.29 2.80 -10.73
C PHE A 431 28.74 2.43 -10.44
N VAL A 432 29.02 1.82 -9.28
CA VAL A 432 30.37 1.47 -8.85
C VAL A 432 30.37 0.03 -8.37
N GLY A 433 31.11 -0.83 -9.08
CA GLY A 433 31.15 -2.22 -8.69
C GLY A 433 31.77 -3.15 -9.70
N ASP A 434 31.30 -4.40 -9.69
CA ASP A 434 31.75 -5.46 -10.58
C ASP A 434 31.03 -5.44 -11.94
N SER A 435 31.06 -6.53 -12.71
CA SER A 435 30.38 -6.57 -14.01
C SER A 435 28.86 -6.50 -13.93
N LEU A 436 28.22 -6.74 -12.77
CA LEU A 436 26.76 -6.64 -12.66
C LEU A 436 26.27 -5.21 -12.48
N SER A 437 27.12 -4.33 -11.94
CA SER A 437 26.93 -2.88 -12.07
C SER A 437 26.88 -2.44 -13.54
N VAL A 438 27.63 -3.12 -14.42
CA VAL A 438 27.59 -2.84 -15.86
C VAL A 438 26.27 -3.31 -16.45
N ASP A 439 25.75 -4.48 -16.05
CA ASP A 439 24.42 -4.96 -16.46
C ASP A 439 23.32 -3.94 -16.09
N GLN A 440 23.28 -3.50 -14.83
CA GLN A 440 22.28 -2.54 -14.35
C GLN A 440 22.41 -1.19 -15.06
N TRP A 441 23.63 -0.69 -15.27
CA TRP A 441 23.89 0.56 -15.99
C TRP A 441 23.52 0.47 -17.47
N GLN A 442 23.82 -0.63 -18.16
CA GLN A 442 23.43 -0.83 -19.56
C GLN A 442 21.92 -0.98 -19.72
N SER A 443 21.25 -1.68 -18.79
CA SER A 443 19.79 -1.75 -18.72
C SER A 443 19.20 -0.34 -18.59
N LEU A 444 19.63 0.44 -17.60
CA LEU A 444 19.14 1.80 -17.39
C LEU A 444 19.38 2.69 -18.61
N THR A 445 20.59 2.71 -19.15
CA THR A 445 20.92 3.55 -20.32
C THR A 445 20.14 3.13 -21.57
N CYS A 446 19.86 1.84 -21.76
CA CYS A 446 18.98 1.38 -22.84
C CYS A 446 17.52 1.79 -22.63
N MET A 447 16.97 1.66 -21.42
CA MET A 447 15.62 2.16 -21.12
C MET A 447 15.50 3.67 -21.38
N LEU A 448 16.55 4.42 -21.05
CA LEU A 448 16.62 5.86 -21.28
C LEU A 448 16.73 6.21 -22.77
N TYR A 449 17.57 5.50 -23.50
CA TYR A 449 17.74 5.68 -24.95
C TYR A 449 16.46 5.31 -25.72
N ALA A 450 15.83 4.19 -25.38
CA ALA A 450 14.61 3.72 -26.04
C ALA A 450 13.44 4.71 -25.92
N ALA A 451 13.41 5.51 -24.85
CA ALA A 451 12.37 6.52 -24.65
C ALA A 451 12.57 7.79 -25.48
N ASP A 452 13.80 8.07 -25.93
CA ASP A 452 14.11 9.17 -26.84
C ASP A 452 15.24 8.76 -27.79
N PRO A 453 14.98 7.87 -28.77
CA PRO A 453 16.02 7.35 -29.66
C PRO A 453 16.67 8.42 -30.54
N GLN A 454 16.01 9.59 -30.66
CA GLN A 454 16.51 10.74 -31.41
C GLN A 454 17.38 11.66 -30.53
N ALA A 455 17.40 11.48 -29.21
CA ALA A 455 18.29 12.22 -28.33
C ALA A 455 19.73 11.90 -28.66
N LYS A 456 20.52 12.95 -28.95
CA LYS A 456 21.97 12.82 -29.02
C LYS A 456 22.47 12.37 -27.64
N TYR A 457 23.40 11.42 -27.64
CA TYR A 457 24.12 10.98 -26.45
C TYR A 457 25.62 10.99 -26.74
N ILE A 458 26.42 11.08 -25.67
CA ILE A 458 27.87 10.94 -25.74
C ILE A 458 28.23 9.73 -24.91
N SER A 459 28.82 8.72 -25.56
CA SER A 459 29.41 7.56 -24.90
C SER A 459 30.93 7.63 -25.02
N LYS A 460 31.64 7.61 -23.90
CA LYS A 460 33.11 7.57 -23.87
C LYS A 460 33.60 6.73 -22.70
N ARG A 461 34.80 6.15 -22.85
CA ARG A 461 35.47 5.38 -21.80
C ARG A 461 36.81 6.03 -21.48
N ASN A 462 37.10 6.20 -20.19
CA ASN A 462 38.39 6.65 -19.69
C ASN A 462 38.86 5.69 -18.59
N GLY A 463 39.86 4.86 -18.91
CA GLY A 463 40.32 3.80 -18.01
C GLY A 463 39.19 2.83 -17.60
N SER A 464 38.94 2.72 -16.31
CA SER A 464 37.89 1.89 -15.71
C SER A 464 36.50 2.54 -15.68
N THR A 465 36.39 3.82 -16.03
CA THR A 465 35.11 4.55 -16.03
C THR A 465 34.54 4.69 -17.44
N SER A 466 33.27 4.31 -17.61
CA SER A 466 32.46 4.61 -18.78
C SER A 466 31.48 5.74 -18.47
N PHE A 467 31.27 6.63 -19.44
CA PHE A 467 30.43 7.81 -19.34
C PHE A 467 29.33 7.72 -20.39
N PHE A 468 28.08 7.85 -19.99
CA PHE A 468 26.94 8.01 -20.87
C PHE A 468 26.24 9.32 -20.55
N ILE A 469 26.35 10.29 -21.45
CA ILE A 469 25.85 11.65 -21.22
C ILE A 469 24.70 11.92 -22.16
N PHE A 470 23.59 12.44 -21.63
CA PHE A 470 22.49 12.99 -22.42
C PHE A 470 22.57 14.53 -22.36
N PRO A 471 23.16 15.21 -23.37
CA PRO A 471 23.32 16.65 -23.36
C PRO A 471 21.99 17.41 -23.23
N LYS A 472 20.90 16.85 -23.78
CA LYS A 472 19.54 17.40 -23.65
C LYS A 472 19.11 17.65 -22.21
N TYR A 473 19.52 16.77 -21.28
CA TYR A 473 19.17 16.86 -19.86
C TYR A 473 20.34 17.37 -19.01
N ASN A 474 21.52 17.58 -19.60
CA ASN A 474 22.76 17.81 -18.87
C ASN A 474 22.99 16.75 -17.76
N THR A 475 22.60 15.50 -18.06
CA THR A 475 22.64 14.39 -17.10
C THR A 475 23.67 13.38 -17.56
N SER A 476 24.47 12.86 -16.62
CA SER A 476 25.47 11.85 -16.90
C SER A 476 25.24 10.59 -16.06
N TYR A 477 25.24 9.45 -16.73
CA TYR A 477 25.17 8.12 -16.17
C TYR A 477 26.52 7.44 -16.36
N LEU A 478 27.26 7.26 -15.28
CA LEU A 478 28.61 6.71 -15.27
C LEU A 478 28.57 5.29 -14.71
N VAL A 479 29.51 4.46 -15.17
CA VAL A 479 29.84 3.22 -14.47
C VAL A 479 31.34 3.15 -14.27
N SER A 480 31.78 2.90 -13.05
CA SER A 480 33.19 2.73 -12.68
C SER A 480 33.41 1.29 -12.24
N ARG A 481 34.26 0.57 -12.96
CA ARG A 481 34.60 -0.81 -12.64
C ARG A 481 35.58 -0.85 -11.46
N ASN A 482 35.03 -0.93 -10.24
CA ASN A 482 35.77 -1.18 -9.01
C ASN A 482 35.19 -2.43 -8.35
N VAL A 483 35.71 -3.58 -8.80
CA VAL A 483 35.14 -4.91 -8.56
C VAL A 483 35.02 -5.27 -7.07
N PHE A 484 35.98 -4.85 -6.26
CA PHE A 484 36.07 -5.20 -4.84
C PHE A 484 35.76 -4.01 -3.92
N LEU A 485 35.38 -2.87 -4.51
CA LEU A 485 35.31 -1.52 -3.91
C LEU A 485 36.65 -0.99 -3.38
N VAL A 486 37.57 -1.86 -2.94
CA VAL A 486 38.93 -1.54 -2.49
C VAL A 486 39.97 -1.68 -3.60
N ASP A 487 41.16 -1.14 -3.35
CA ASP A 487 42.21 -1.04 -4.36
C ASP A 487 42.91 -2.37 -4.65
N ILE A 488 43.28 -2.56 -5.93
CA ILE A 488 44.28 -3.55 -6.34
C ILE A 488 45.49 -2.78 -6.86
N VAL A 489 46.60 -2.88 -6.15
CA VAL A 489 47.85 -2.17 -6.47
C VAL A 489 48.82 -3.13 -7.16
N LYS A 490 49.44 -2.66 -8.24
CA LYS A 490 50.48 -3.42 -8.94
C LYS A 490 51.85 -3.03 -8.41
N MET A 491 52.52 -3.96 -7.74
CA MET A 491 53.87 -3.80 -7.22
C MET A 491 54.92 -3.74 -8.35
N LYS A 492 56.13 -3.22 -8.06
CA LYS A 492 57.22 -3.08 -9.06
C LYS A 492 57.62 -4.38 -9.74
N ASN A 493 57.50 -5.51 -9.04
CA ASN A 493 57.77 -6.86 -9.56
C ASN A 493 56.61 -7.43 -10.42
N GLY A 494 55.56 -6.64 -10.66
CA GLY A 494 54.39 -7.03 -11.45
C GLY A 494 53.30 -7.74 -10.66
N THR A 495 53.52 -8.07 -9.38
CA THR A 495 52.53 -8.73 -8.53
C THR A 495 51.39 -7.78 -8.17
N GLN A 496 50.15 -8.26 -8.28
CA GLN A 496 48.96 -7.51 -7.85
C GLN A 496 48.64 -7.82 -6.37
N VAL A 497 48.37 -6.79 -5.59
CA VAL A 497 48.04 -6.88 -4.16
C VAL A 497 46.66 -6.26 -3.96
N LEU A 498 45.74 -7.01 -3.35
CA LEU A 498 44.44 -6.51 -2.92
C LEU A 498 44.61 -5.82 -1.56
N GLU A 499 44.46 -4.50 -1.50
CA GLU A 499 44.64 -3.71 -0.29
C GLU A 499 43.28 -3.42 0.36
N LEU A 500 42.94 -4.15 1.43
CA LEU A 500 41.60 -4.08 2.03
C LEU A 500 41.28 -2.75 2.73
N ASP A 501 42.31 -1.98 3.09
CA ASP A 501 42.19 -0.69 3.79
C ASP A 501 42.37 0.53 2.87
N SER A 502 42.50 0.31 1.55
CA SER A 502 42.71 1.39 0.57
C SER A 502 41.54 1.53 -0.38
N LEU A 503 41.16 2.79 -0.63
CA LEU A 503 39.97 3.18 -1.40
C LEU A 503 40.26 4.42 -2.28
N SER A 504 41.40 4.45 -2.96
CA SER A 504 41.89 5.61 -3.72
C SER A 504 40.93 6.06 -4.83
N ALA A 505 40.19 5.12 -5.43
CA ALA A 505 39.17 5.42 -6.44
C ALA A 505 38.01 6.28 -5.91
N ALA A 506 37.83 6.36 -4.59
CA ALA A 506 36.70 7.03 -3.98
C ALA A 506 36.69 8.55 -4.16
N ALA A 507 37.84 9.16 -4.46
CA ALA A 507 37.92 10.58 -4.81
C ALA A 507 36.99 10.94 -5.99
N GLN A 508 36.75 10.01 -6.92
CA GLN A 508 35.85 10.24 -8.05
C GLN A 508 34.36 10.09 -7.67
N TRP A 509 34.05 9.42 -6.57
CA TRP A 509 32.68 9.14 -6.13
C TRP A 509 32.08 10.32 -5.36
N GLU A 510 32.93 11.11 -4.69
CA GLU A 510 32.52 12.27 -3.86
C GLU A 510 31.79 13.37 -4.67
N GLU A 511 32.00 13.44 -5.98
CA GLU A 511 31.35 14.42 -6.87
C GLU A 511 29.99 13.99 -7.41
N MET A 512 29.46 12.82 -7.02
CA MET A 512 28.21 12.27 -7.57
C MET A 512 26.97 12.69 -6.77
N ASP A 513 25.87 12.92 -7.47
CA ASP A 513 24.56 13.15 -6.83
C ASP A 513 23.87 11.84 -6.44
N VAL A 514 24.13 10.77 -7.19
CA VAL A 514 23.59 9.43 -6.92
C VAL A 514 24.70 8.40 -7.12
N LEU A 515 24.91 7.56 -6.10
CA LEU A 515 25.83 6.43 -6.12
C LEU A 515 25.05 5.13 -5.98
N VAL A 516 25.33 4.15 -6.84
CA VAL A 516 24.79 2.79 -6.77
C VAL A 516 25.96 1.83 -6.70
N PHE A 517 26.18 1.21 -5.54
CA PHE A 517 27.29 0.29 -5.28
C PHE A 517 26.88 -1.16 -5.45
N ASP A 518 27.81 -2.01 -5.88
CA ASP A 518 27.65 -3.47 -5.93
C ASP A 518 29.03 -4.15 -5.83
N THR A 519 29.10 -5.33 -5.22
CA THR A 519 30.30 -6.17 -5.23
C THR A 519 29.97 -7.56 -4.65
N TRP A 520 30.15 -8.63 -5.43
CA TRP A 520 30.04 -9.99 -4.89
C TRP A 520 30.76 -11.07 -5.72
N HIS A 521 30.36 -11.27 -6.98
CA HIS A 521 30.64 -12.55 -7.66
C HIS A 521 32.14 -12.78 -7.92
N TRP A 522 32.94 -11.72 -7.98
CA TRP A 522 34.40 -11.83 -8.17
C TRP A 522 35.16 -12.29 -6.93
N TRP A 523 34.59 -12.19 -5.73
CA TRP A 523 35.27 -12.57 -4.48
C TRP A 523 35.63 -14.06 -4.39
N PHE A 524 34.97 -14.89 -5.19
CA PHE A 524 35.15 -16.35 -5.20
C PHE A 524 35.98 -16.85 -6.39
N HIS A 525 36.52 -15.95 -7.22
CA HIS A 525 37.44 -16.34 -8.28
C HIS A 525 38.75 -16.88 -7.70
N THR A 526 39.15 -18.09 -8.13
CA THR A 526 40.38 -18.76 -7.70
C THR A 526 41.30 -19.08 -8.89
N GLY A 527 42.54 -19.45 -8.59
CA GLY A 527 43.52 -19.86 -9.60
C GLY A 527 43.83 -18.75 -10.60
N ARG A 528 43.78 -19.06 -11.91
CA ARG A 528 44.09 -18.10 -12.98
C ARG A 528 43.09 -16.94 -13.10
N LYS A 529 41.89 -17.06 -12.51
CA LYS A 529 40.86 -16.01 -12.53
C LYS A 529 40.99 -15.03 -11.35
N GLN A 530 41.83 -15.34 -10.35
CA GLN A 530 42.05 -14.47 -9.20
C GLN A 530 42.89 -13.24 -9.60
N PRO A 531 42.39 -12.01 -9.40
CA PRO A 531 43.08 -10.80 -9.86
C PRO A 531 44.19 -10.28 -8.93
N TRP A 532 44.46 -10.97 -7.82
CA TRP A 532 45.55 -10.63 -6.89
C TRP A 532 46.43 -11.85 -6.59
N GLY A 533 47.71 -11.61 -6.31
CA GLY A 533 48.66 -12.62 -5.83
C GLY A 533 48.80 -12.63 -4.30
N PHE A 534 48.56 -11.49 -3.66
CA PHE A 534 48.56 -11.33 -2.20
C PHE A 534 47.43 -10.39 -1.76
N VAL A 535 47.07 -10.48 -0.49
CA VAL A 535 46.13 -9.58 0.18
C VAL A 535 46.89 -8.85 1.28
N GLN A 536 46.64 -7.54 1.38
CA GLN A 536 47.16 -6.69 2.44
C GLN A 536 46.01 -6.18 3.31
N ASP A 537 46.18 -6.31 4.63
CA ASP A 537 45.25 -5.93 5.69
C ASP A 537 46.06 -5.22 6.79
N GLY A 538 46.00 -3.89 6.80
CA GLY A 538 46.89 -3.01 7.54
C GLY A 538 48.36 -3.27 7.21
N ASN A 539 49.11 -3.69 8.24
CA ASN A 539 50.53 -4.03 8.14
C ASN A 539 50.78 -5.52 7.81
N SER A 540 49.73 -6.33 7.65
CA SER A 540 49.84 -7.77 7.39
C SER A 540 49.64 -8.07 5.92
N THR A 541 50.52 -8.89 5.34
CA THR A 541 50.40 -9.37 3.96
C THR A 541 50.37 -10.90 3.95
N TYR A 542 49.37 -11.48 3.32
CA TYR A 542 49.20 -12.92 3.21
C TYR A 542 48.80 -13.33 1.79
N LYS A 543 49.06 -14.59 1.43
CA LYS A 543 48.81 -15.09 0.07
C LYS A 543 47.32 -15.16 -0.26
N ASP A 544 46.52 -15.58 0.72
CA ASP A 544 45.07 -15.68 0.59
C ASP A 544 44.39 -15.80 1.96
N ALA A 545 43.08 -15.59 2.02
CA ALA A 545 42.26 -15.82 3.21
C ALA A 545 40.83 -16.24 2.82
N ASN A 546 40.01 -16.51 3.85
CA ASN A 546 38.60 -16.81 3.67
C ASN A 546 37.88 -15.66 2.93
N ARG A 547 37.20 -15.97 1.81
CA ARG A 547 36.61 -14.97 0.90
C ARG A 547 35.53 -14.12 1.56
N VAL A 548 34.71 -14.73 2.41
CA VAL A 548 33.67 -14.02 3.17
C VAL A 548 34.29 -13.04 4.15
N THR A 549 35.43 -13.40 4.76
CA THR A 549 36.20 -12.51 5.64
C THR A 549 36.82 -11.33 4.87
N LEU A 550 37.39 -11.60 3.70
CA LEU A 550 37.94 -10.56 2.82
C LEU A 550 36.86 -9.58 2.35
N TYR A 551 35.71 -10.11 1.96
CA TYR A 551 34.52 -9.34 1.59
C TYR A 551 34.04 -8.44 2.73
N GLU A 552 33.88 -8.98 3.94
CA GLU A 552 33.47 -8.21 5.11
C GLU A 552 34.46 -7.08 5.41
N LYS A 553 35.77 -7.34 5.33
CA LYS A 553 36.81 -6.32 5.56
C LYS A 553 36.74 -5.18 4.54
N ALA A 554 36.65 -5.50 3.26
CA ALA A 554 36.52 -4.48 2.21
C ALA A 554 35.24 -3.66 2.35
N LEU A 555 34.11 -4.29 2.66
CA LEU A 555 32.86 -3.59 2.92
C LEU A 555 32.96 -2.66 4.14
N ASN A 556 33.69 -3.06 5.20
CA ASN A 556 33.92 -2.17 6.35
C ASN A 556 34.75 -0.93 5.96
N THR A 557 35.74 -1.07 5.09
CA THR A 557 36.52 0.05 4.56
C THR A 557 35.64 1.01 3.74
N TRP A 558 34.80 0.48 2.85
CA TRP A 558 33.82 1.27 2.11
C TRP A 558 32.81 1.97 3.03
N ALA A 559 32.24 1.25 4.01
CA ALA A 559 31.28 1.77 4.97
C ALA A 559 31.88 2.92 5.79
N LYS A 560 33.12 2.78 6.24
CA LYS A 560 33.86 3.83 6.93
C LYS A 560 34.06 5.06 6.04
N TRP A 561 34.37 4.88 4.76
CA TRP A 561 34.44 6.01 3.82
C TRP A 561 33.09 6.72 3.67
N VAL A 562 31.98 5.98 3.52
CA VAL A 562 30.64 6.58 3.45
C VAL A 562 30.36 7.43 4.69
N ASP A 563 30.55 6.85 5.88
CA ASP A 563 30.28 7.51 7.16
C ASP A 563 31.15 8.75 7.39
N THR A 564 32.38 8.77 6.86
CA THR A 564 33.33 9.86 7.13
C THR A 564 33.40 10.93 6.03
N LYS A 565 33.12 10.58 4.77
CA LYS A 565 33.36 11.48 3.61
C LYS A 565 32.10 11.91 2.86
N VAL A 566 31.03 11.11 2.85
CA VAL A 566 29.89 11.39 1.97
C VAL A 566 28.85 12.31 2.62
N ASP A 567 28.46 13.40 1.96
CA ASP A 567 27.36 14.27 2.40
C ASP A 567 26.01 13.73 1.90
N THR A 568 25.29 12.99 2.75
CA THR A 568 24.00 12.37 2.41
C THR A 568 22.85 13.36 2.22
N THR A 569 23.06 14.65 2.50
CA THR A 569 22.08 15.70 2.15
C THR A 569 22.15 16.06 0.66
N LYS A 570 23.30 15.80 0.01
CA LYS A 570 23.55 16.08 -1.41
C LYS A 570 23.57 14.81 -2.25
N THR A 571 24.13 13.73 -1.72
CA THR A 571 24.33 12.47 -2.44
C THR A 571 23.40 11.39 -1.93
N LYS A 572 22.62 10.78 -2.82
CA LYS A 572 21.84 9.58 -2.52
C LYS A 572 22.70 8.34 -2.75
N ILE A 573 22.69 7.42 -1.78
CA ILE A 573 23.51 6.21 -1.83
C ILE A 573 22.59 4.98 -1.84
N PHE A 574 22.81 4.13 -2.83
CA PHE A 574 22.17 2.83 -2.97
C PHE A 574 23.25 1.74 -2.94
N PHE A 575 22.91 0.58 -2.40
CA PHE A 575 23.70 -0.63 -2.53
C PHE A 575 22.83 -1.71 -3.14
N GLN A 576 23.23 -2.27 -4.28
CA GLN A 576 22.56 -3.38 -4.92
C GLN A 576 22.81 -4.66 -4.10
N GLY A 577 21.74 -5.37 -3.76
CA GLY A 577 21.83 -6.68 -3.15
C GLY A 577 22.59 -7.66 -4.03
N VAL A 578 23.14 -8.71 -3.42
CA VAL A 578 23.94 -9.72 -4.10
C VAL A 578 23.15 -10.35 -5.24
N SER A 579 23.64 -10.23 -6.47
CA SER A 579 23.07 -10.99 -7.57
C SER A 579 23.51 -12.45 -7.47
N PRO A 580 22.57 -13.41 -7.57
CA PRO A 580 22.88 -14.83 -7.53
C PRO A 580 23.46 -15.33 -8.85
N ASP A 581 24.31 -16.34 -8.76
CA ASP A 581 24.71 -17.23 -9.84
C ASP A 581 23.92 -18.56 -9.78
N HIS A 582 23.77 -19.21 -10.93
CA HIS A 582 23.14 -20.52 -11.03
C HIS A 582 24.14 -21.55 -11.57
N ASP A 583 24.27 -22.70 -10.90
CA ASP A 583 25.20 -23.78 -11.30
C ASP A 583 25.01 -24.21 -12.76
N ASN A 584 23.76 -24.22 -13.23
CA ASN A 584 23.43 -24.42 -14.63
C ASN A 584 22.13 -23.67 -14.99
N CYS A 585 22.20 -22.90 -16.07
CA CYS A 585 21.09 -22.14 -16.64
C CYS A 585 20.80 -22.55 -18.09
N THR A 586 21.47 -23.60 -18.60
CA THR A 586 21.30 -24.07 -19.98
C THR A 586 19.90 -24.60 -20.20
N GLY A 587 19.21 -24.08 -21.22
CA GLY A 587 17.86 -24.52 -21.59
C GLY A 587 16.74 -23.98 -20.69
N ALA A 588 17.05 -23.17 -19.66
CA ALA A 588 16.04 -22.52 -18.84
C ALA A 588 15.27 -21.45 -19.63
N THR A 589 13.94 -21.55 -19.63
CA THR A 589 13.03 -20.64 -20.36
C THR A 589 11.97 -20.00 -19.47
N ARG A 590 11.89 -20.40 -18.19
CA ARG A 590 10.97 -19.87 -17.19
C ARG A 590 11.66 -19.70 -15.83
N PRO A 591 11.14 -18.83 -14.94
CA PRO A 591 11.61 -18.73 -13.57
C PRO A 591 11.58 -20.08 -12.85
N SER A 592 12.52 -20.29 -11.93
CA SER A 592 12.54 -21.38 -10.96
C SER A 592 11.40 -21.25 -9.97
N GLU A 593 10.86 -22.37 -9.49
CA GLU A 593 9.86 -22.42 -8.41
C GLU A 593 10.50 -22.37 -7.00
N SER A 594 11.83 -22.53 -6.91
CA SER A 594 12.57 -22.57 -5.65
C SER A 594 13.79 -21.66 -5.64
N THR A 595 14.17 -21.19 -4.46
CA THR A 595 15.37 -20.36 -4.22
C THR A 595 16.47 -21.18 -3.54
N GLN A 596 17.74 -20.80 -3.73
CA GLN A 596 18.90 -21.44 -3.08
C GLN A 596 19.03 -21.12 -1.57
N GLY A 597 18.04 -20.48 -0.96
CA GLY A 597 18.08 -20.04 0.44
C GLY A 597 18.81 -18.71 0.65
N GLN A 598 19.14 -18.39 1.89
CA GLN A 598 19.77 -17.12 2.25
C GLN A 598 21.22 -17.04 1.73
N HIS A 599 21.55 -15.95 1.03
CA HIS A 599 22.83 -15.81 0.36
C HIS A 599 23.93 -15.38 1.35
N PRO A 600 25.10 -16.05 1.41
CA PRO A 600 26.14 -15.73 2.40
C PRO A 600 26.67 -14.29 2.28
N GLY A 601 26.77 -13.77 1.06
CA GLY A 601 27.11 -12.37 0.81
C GLY A 601 26.08 -11.36 1.31
N GLU A 602 24.80 -11.67 1.16
CA GLU A 602 23.71 -10.81 1.63
C GLU A 602 23.74 -10.68 3.17
N ILE A 603 24.01 -11.79 3.87
CA ILE A 603 24.18 -11.78 5.34
C ILE A 603 25.30 -10.83 5.78
N VAL A 604 26.45 -10.85 5.10
CA VAL A 604 27.58 -9.97 5.42
C VAL A 604 27.25 -8.52 5.08
N LEU A 605 26.65 -8.27 3.91
CA LEU A 605 26.27 -6.93 3.48
C LEU A 605 25.28 -6.30 4.48
N GLU A 606 24.20 -7.00 4.83
CA GLU A 606 23.23 -6.51 5.82
C GLU A 606 23.89 -6.25 7.18
N LYS A 607 24.80 -7.13 7.62
CA LYS A 607 25.55 -6.96 8.87
C LYS A 607 26.38 -5.67 8.86
N VAL A 608 27.03 -5.33 7.74
CA VAL A 608 27.81 -4.10 7.61
C VAL A 608 26.88 -2.88 7.56
N LEU A 609 25.83 -2.91 6.73
CA LEU A 609 24.87 -1.80 6.61
C LEU A 609 24.21 -1.44 7.96
N ARG A 610 23.86 -2.45 8.78
CA ARG A 610 23.28 -2.24 10.13
C ARG A 610 24.22 -1.54 11.11
N ARG A 611 25.53 -1.54 10.85
CA ARG A 611 26.56 -0.92 11.70
C ARG A 611 26.95 0.49 11.26
N MET A 612 26.50 0.92 10.08
CA MET A 612 26.81 2.24 9.53
C MET A 612 26.05 3.34 10.25
N ASN A 613 26.67 4.51 10.36
CA ASN A 613 26.03 5.70 10.92
C ASN A 613 25.13 6.41 9.90
N LYS A 614 25.50 6.40 8.62
CA LYS A 614 24.72 6.98 7.52
C LYS A 614 23.85 5.93 6.85
N SER A 615 22.61 6.31 6.58
CA SER A 615 21.65 5.44 5.90
C SER A 615 22.02 5.25 4.43
N VAL A 616 22.08 3.99 4.00
CA VAL A 616 22.23 3.57 2.60
C VAL A 616 20.99 2.77 2.21
N HIS A 617 20.46 3.03 1.02
CA HIS A 617 19.30 2.32 0.51
C HIS A 617 19.72 0.97 -0.09
N LEU A 618 19.44 -0.13 0.60
CA LEU A 618 19.63 -1.46 0.05
C LEU A 618 18.55 -1.76 -1.00
N LEU A 619 18.96 -2.03 -2.23
CA LEU A 619 18.10 -2.63 -3.25
C LEU A 619 18.17 -4.15 -3.07
N ASN A 620 17.29 -4.75 -2.24
CA ASN A 620 17.38 -6.18 -1.93
C ASN A 620 16.91 -7.06 -3.11
N VAL A 621 17.69 -7.10 -4.17
CA VAL A 621 17.33 -7.82 -5.40
C VAL A 621 17.71 -9.31 -5.37
N THR A 622 18.32 -9.80 -4.29
CA THR A 622 18.93 -11.14 -4.23
C THR A 622 17.90 -12.23 -4.40
N LYS A 623 16.93 -12.32 -3.50
CA LYS A 623 15.91 -13.38 -3.52
C LYS A 623 15.04 -13.34 -4.78
N LEU A 624 14.59 -12.15 -5.20
CA LEU A 624 13.83 -12.02 -6.44
C LEU A 624 14.65 -12.48 -7.66
N SER A 625 15.96 -12.27 -7.67
CA SER A 625 16.82 -12.69 -8.79
C SER A 625 17.14 -14.19 -8.77
N GLN A 626 17.09 -14.86 -7.60
CA GLN A 626 17.28 -16.32 -7.49
C GLN A 626 16.19 -17.11 -8.21
N TYR A 627 15.00 -16.56 -8.35
CA TYR A 627 13.96 -17.19 -9.17
C TYR A 627 14.27 -17.14 -10.67
N ARG A 628 15.21 -16.30 -11.13
CA ARG A 628 15.34 -15.95 -12.55
C ARG A 628 16.43 -16.71 -13.30
N VAL A 629 16.56 -18.02 -13.09
CA VAL A 629 17.48 -18.85 -13.87
C VAL A 629 17.33 -18.70 -15.39
N ASP A 630 16.12 -18.37 -15.88
CA ASP A 630 15.82 -18.06 -17.28
C ASP A 630 16.40 -16.74 -17.79
N GLY A 631 16.72 -15.80 -16.90
CA GLY A 631 17.20 -14.46 -17.25
C GLY A 631 18.67 -14.39 -17.68
N HIS A 632 19.45 -15.46 -17.47
CA HIS A 632 20.89 -15.50 -17.80
C HIS A 632 21.16 -15.59 -19.31
N PRO A 633 22.31 -15.07 -19.81
CA PRO A 633 22.76 -15.28 -21.18
C PRO A 633 22.96 -16.73 -21.56
N SER A 634 23.37 -17.59 -20.63
CA SER A 634 23.64 -19.01 -20.89
C SER A 634 24.65 -19.15 -22.04
N VAL A 635 24.34 -19.97 -23.06
CA VAL A 635 25.16 -20.15 -24.28
C VAL A 635 25.15 -18.92 -25.21
N TYR A 636 24.32 -17.92 -24.92
CA TYR A 636 24.21 -16.68 -25.69
C TYR A 636 25.07 -15.55 -25.10
N GLY A 637 25.94 -15.85 -24.12
CA GLY A 637 26.94 -14.94 -23.57
C GLY A 637 28.31 -15.02 -24.24
N PHE A 638 29.37 -14.58 -23.55
CA PHE A 638 30.75 -14.74 -24.04
C PHE A 638 31.15 -16.22 -24.05
N GLY A 639 31.50 -16.74 -25.25
CA GLY A 639 32.05 -18.09 -25.44
C GLY A 639 31.12 -19.08 -26.18
N GLY A 640 29.88 -18.68 -26.48
CA GLY A 640 28.94 -19.52 -27.23
C GLY A 640 28.68 -20.85 -26.53
N HIS A 641 28.48 -21.93 -27.29
CA HIS A 641 28.28 -23.28 -26.74
C HIS A 641 29.46 -23.86 -25.93
N ARG A 642 30.63 -23.17 -25.86
CA ARG A 642 31.80 -23.64 -25.11
C ARG A 642 31.89 -23.08 -23.68
N TYR A 643 31.11 -22.04 -23.36
CA TYR A 643 31.08 -21.44 -22.03
C TYR A 643 29.67 -20.94 -21.74
N VAL A 644 29.03 -21.51 -20.72
CA VAL A 644 27.68 -21.13 -20.30
C VAL A 644 27.81 -20.02 -19.26
N ASP A 645 27.26 -18.85 -19.55
CA ASP A 645 27.23 -17.73 -18.61
C ASP A 645 25.95 -17.76 -17.77
N CYS A 646 26.08 -18.17 -16.50
CA CYS A 646 24.99 -18.20 -15.53
C CYS A 646 25.24 -17.23 -14.36
N THR A 647 26.02 -16.18 -14.62
CA THR A 647 26.37 -15.15 -13.64
C THR A 647 25.82 -13.79 -14.05
N HIS A 648 25.96 -13.42 -15.33
CA HIS A 648 25.45 -12.15 -15.85
C HIS A 648 24.00 -12.26 -16.31
N TRP A 649 23.39 -11.15 -16.71
CA TRP A 649 21.99 -11.09 -17.13
C TRP A 649 21.84 -10.69 -18.59
N CYS A 650 20.84 -11.24 -19.28
CA CYS A 650 20.42 -10.69 -20.56
C CYS A 650 19.85 -9.29 -20.38
N ILE A 651 20.15 -8.40 -21.33
CA ILE A 651 19.54 -7.08 -21.44
C ILE A 651 18.67 -7.07 -22.70
N ALA A 652 17.36 -6.82 -22.65
CA ALA A 652 16.48 -6.52 -21.52
C ALA A 652 16.23 -7.74 -20.60
N GLY A 653 15.74 -7.53 -19.37
CA GLY A 653 15.47 -8.64 -18.44
C GLY A 653 15.47 -8.25 -16.96
N VAL A 654 16.12 -9.07 -16.12
CA VAL A 654 16.12 -8.94 -14.66
C VAL A 654 16.65 -7.58 -14.21
N ALA A 655 17.72 -7.09 -14.84
CA ALA A 655 18.30 -5.78 -14.56
C ALA A 655 17.33 -4.60 -14.76
N ASP A 656 16.31 -4.75 -15.62
CA ASP A 656 15.29 -3.71 -15.84
C ASP A 656 14.39 -3.54 -14.61
N THR A 657 14.11 -4.65 -13.92
CA THR A 657 13.27 -4.66 -12.71
C THR A 657 13.94 -3.92 -11.57
N TRP A 658 15.27 -3.88 -11.54
CA TRP A 658 16.02 -3.14 -10.53
C TRP A 658 15.84 -1.59 -10.65
N ASN A 659 15.05 -1.06 -11.61
CA ASN A 659 15.02 0.36 -12.00
C ASN A 659 13.65 1.17 -12.01
N GLY A 660 12.40 0.70 -11.73
CA GLY A 660 11.08 1.39 -12.12
C GLY A 660 10.01 1.93 -11.09
N CYS A 661 9.20 3.02 -11.43
CA CYS A 661 7.84 3.44 -10.87
C CYS A 661 6.91 4.34 -11.83
N ASP A 662 5.57 4.12 -11.98
CA ASP A 662 4.45 4.83 -12.73
C ASP A 662 3.20 5.20 -11.86
N ILE A 663 2.75 6.46 -11.91
CA ILE A 663 1.69 7.00 -11.03
C ILE A 663 0.25 6.96 -11.59
N TYR A 664 0.06 6.62 -12.87
CA TYR A 664 -1.26 6.64 -13.53
C TYR A 664 -1.94 5.26 -13.60
N LYS A 665 -1.25 4.22 -13.11
CA LYS A 665 -1.80 2.88 -12.92
C LYS A 665 -2.00 2.64 -11.42
N GLY A 666 -3.20 2.24 -11.05
CA GLY A 666 -3.61 2.20 -9.66
C GLY A 666 -5.06 1.76 -9.48
N SER A 667 -5.55 1.93 -8.26
CA SER A 667 -6.92 1.67 -7.88
C SER A 667 -7.50 2.86 -7.11
N TRP A 668 -8.82 2.97 -7.16
CA TRP A 668 -9.53 3.88 -6.26
C TRP A 668 -9.72 3.20 -4.92
N VAL A 669 -9.22 3.84 -3.87
CA VAL A 669 -9.27 3.34 -2.50
C VAL A 669 -10.21 4.25 -1.72
N LEU A 670 -11.16 3.67 -1.01
CA LEU A 670 -12.01 4.41 -0.09
C LEU A 670 -11.13 4.91 1.06
N ASP A 671 -11.13 6.21 1.31
CA ASP A 671 -10.33 6.84 2.35
C ASP A 671 -11.20 7.86 3.09
N GLU A 672 -11.49 7.58 4.36
CA GLU A 672 -12.34 8.44 5.21
C GLU A 672 -11.74 9.83 5.45
N SER A 673 -10.44 10.02 5.20
CA SER A 673 -9.81 11.34 5.22
C SER A 673 -10.09 12.17 3.95
N TYR A 674 -10.82 11.62 2.97
CA TYR A 674 -11.36 12.31 1.81
C TYR A 674 -12.86 12.55 1.99
N SER A 675 -13.44 13.56 1.35
CA SER A 675 -12.82 14.53 0.44
C SER A 675 -11.92 15.55 1.16
N LEU A 676 -11.05 16.22 0.39
CA LEU A 676 -10.15 17.26 0.91
C LEU A 676 -10.88 18.52 1.43
N TYR A 677 -12.16 18.65 1.11
CA TYR A 677 -13.05 19.71 1.55
C TYR A 677 -14.51 19.21 1.54
N ASN A 678 -15.38 19.90 2.27
CA ASN A 678 -16.84 19.67 2.21
C ASN A 678 -17.49 20.69 1.25
N THR A 679 -18.63 20.35 0.64
CA THR A 679 -19.39 21.28 -0.21
C THR A 679 -19.76 22.56 0.55
N SER A 680 -20.11 22.45 1.82
CA SER A 680 -20.44 23.60 2.68
C SER A 680 -19.27 24.55 2.93
N THR A 681 -18.04 24.07 2.79
CA THR A 681 -16.81 24.86 3.04
C THR A 681 -16.27 25.56 1.79
N CYS A 682 -16.83 25.29 0.60
CA CYS A 682 -16.46 25.96 -0.63
C CYS A 682 -17.67 26.72 -1.22
N PRO A 683 -17.80 28.03 -0.99
CA PRO A 683 -19.04 28.77 -1.29
C PRO A 683 -19.29 29.03 -2.78
N PHE A 684 -18.31 28.75 -3.65
CA PHE A 684 -18.36 29.05 -5.08
C PHE A 684 -18.42 27.80 -5.97
N ILE A 685 -18.76 26.63 -5.41
CA ILE A 685 -19.11 25.46 -6.23
C ILE A 685 -20.35 25.81 -7.07
N GLU A 686 -20.27 25.64 -8.38
CA GLU A 686 -21.41 25.91 -9.26
C GLU A 686 -22.57 24.96 -8.93
N PRO A 687 -23.83 25.41 -8.96
CA PRO A 687 -24.97 24.59 -8.55
C PRO A 687 -25.05 23.24 -9.26
N SER A 688 -24.63 23.16 -10.53
CA SER A 688 -24.60 21.88 -11.25
C SER A 688 -23.59 20.86 -10.67
N PHE A 689 -22.44 21.31 -10.15
CA PHE A 689 -21.40 20.44 -9.59
C PHE A 689 -21.68 20.03 -8.13
N ASP A 690 -22.53 20.76 -7.40
CA ASP A 690 -22.84 20.48 -5.98
C ASP A 690 -23.94 19.42 -5.81
N CYS A 691 -23.57 18.17 -6.00
CA CYS A 691 -24.53 17.05 -5.93
C CYS A 691 -25.16 16.87 -4.55
N GLN A 692 -24.42 17.15 -3.46
CA GLN A 692 -24.96 17.04 -2.09
C GLN A 692 -26.08 18.05 -1.89
N LYS A 693 -25.87 19.32 -2.29
CA LYS A 693 -26.90 20.35 -2.21
C LYS A 693 -28.11 20.05 -3.10
N ASN A 694 -27.89 19.34 -4.21
CA ASN A 694 -28.96 18.90 -5.11
C ASN A 694 -29.64 17.58 -4.68
N GLY A 695 -29.41 17.12 -3.44
CA GLY A 695 -30.15 16.01 -2.83
C GLY A 695 -29.53 14.63 -2.99
N ARG A 696 -28.25 14.54 -3.41
CA ARG A 696 -27.51 13.26 -3.39
C ARG A 696 -27.22 12.84 -1.96
N LEU A 697 -27.69 11.66 -1.55
CA LEU A 697 -27.57 11.17 -0.17
C LEU A 697 -26.29 10.35 0.06
N ASP A 698 -25.83 9.60 -0.92
CA ASP A 698 -24.61 8.80 -0.81
C ASP A 698 -23.37 9.70 -0.78
N LYS A 699 -22.41 9.37 0.09
CA LYS A 699 -21.21 10.19 0.35
C LYS A 699 -19.91 9.51 -0.09
N ASP A 700 -19.94 8.20 -0.32
CA ASP A 700 -18.72 7.42 -0.57
C ASP A 700 -18.02 7.83 -1.86
N TYR A 701 -18.77 8.29 -2.87
CA TYR A 701 -18.20 8.70 -4.16
C TYR A 701 -17.12 9.80 -4.05
N PHE A 702 -17.17 10.68 -3.04
CA PHE A 702 -16.12 11.70 -2.85
C PHE A 702 -15.06 11.31 -1.82
N LYS A 703 -15.19 10.14 -1.18
CA LYS A 703 -14.19 9.57 -0.26
C LYS A 703 -13.15 8.69 -0.97
N TYR A 704 -13.35 8.37 -2.24
CA TYR A 704 -12.36 7.62 -3.01
C TYR A 704 -11.18 8.50 -3.41
N ARG A 705 -9.96 8.08 -3.05
CA ARG A 705 -8.71 8.65 -3.57
C ARG A 705 -8.03 7.71 -4.57
N TRP A 706 -7.29 8.27 -5.51
CA TRP A 706 -6.47 7.49 -6.43
C TRP A 706 -5.18 7.06 -5.73
N GLN A 707 -4.95 5.76 -5.60
CA GLN A 707 -3.71 5.19 -5.09
C GLN A 707 -2.93 4.58 -6.26
N PRO A 708 -1.82 5.20 -6.68
CA PRO A 708 -0.94 4.54 -7.61
C PRO A 708 -0.37 3.28 -6.99
N VAL A 709 -0.14 2.32 -7.86
CA VAL A 709 0.43 1.04 -7.51
C VAL A 709 1.92 1.25 -7.28
N GLY A 710 2.46 0.99 -6.08
CA GLY A 710 3.91 1.00 -5.80
C GLY A 710 4.58 2.34 -5.55
N CYS A 711 3.84 3.45 -5.64
CA CYS A 711 4.25 4.75 -5.11
C CYS A 711 3.03 5.48 -4.51
N ASN A 712 3.27 6.43 -3.61
CA ASN A 712 2.21 7.28 -3.06
C ASN A 712 2.18 8.64 -3.77
N LEU A 713 0.98 9.18 -4.01
CA LEU A 713 0.84 10.59 -4.36
C LEU A 713 0.98 11.45 -3.09
N PRO A 714 1.66 12.61 -3.18
CA PRO A 714 1.69 13.55 -2.07
C PRO A 714 0.27 14.07 -1.82
N ARG A 715 -0.17 14.02 -0.56
CA ARG A 715 -1.43 14.66 -0.15
C ARG A 715 -1.34 16.16 -0.46
N PHE A 716 -2.45 16.73 -0.95
CA PHE A 716 -2.49 18.15 -1.29
C PHE A 716 -2.18 19.03 -0.07
N ASN A 717 -1.22 19.94 -0.22
CA ASN A 717 -0.90 20.96 0.77
C ASN A 717 -1.00 22.34 0.11
N GLY A 718 -2.10 23.05 0.39
CA GLY A 718 -2.34 24.38 -0.18
C GLY A 718 -1.27 25.39 0.22
N THR A 719 -0.76 25.33 1.46
CA THR A 719 0.30 26.21 1.95
C THR A 719 1.59 26.06 1.16
N GLU A 720 2.03 24.83 0.92
CA GLU A 720 3.21 24.54 0.10
C GLU A 720 3.05 25.09 -1.32
N LEU A 721 1.88 24.84 -1.92
CA LEU A 721 1.58 25.28 -3.27
C LEU A 721 1.61 26.81 -3.39
N VAL A 722 0.95 27.53 -2.47
CA VAL A 722 0.88 29.00 -2.54
C VAL A 722 2.21 29.67 -2.25
N LEU A 723 3.04 29.07 -1.40
CA LEU A 723 4.40 29.57 -1.16
C LEU A 723 5.27 29.38 -2.41
N LYS A 724 5.18 28.22 -3.07
CA LYS A 724 5.95 27.93 -4.30
C LYS A 724 5.50 28.80 -5.49
N TYR A 725 4.23 29.12 -5.57
CA TYR A 725 3.63 29.85 -6.69
C TYR A 725 3.18 31.28 -6.34
N LYS A 726 3.74 31.88 -5.29
CA LYS A 726 3.41 33.26 -4.89
C LYS A 726 3.63 34.24 -6.05
N GLY A 727 2.64 35.09 -6.33
CA GLY A 727 2.69 36.06 -7.43
C GLY A 727 2.51 35.47 -8.84
N LYS A 728 2.13 34.20 -8.96
CA LYS A 728 2.04 33.48 -10.25
C LYS A 728 0.59 33.36 -10.74
N ARG A 729 0.47 33.16 -12.06
CA ARG A 729 -0.81 32.99 -12.77
C ARG A 729 -0.94 31.57 -13.31
N ILE A 730 -1.98 30.86 -12.88
CA ILE A 730 -2.33 29.50 -13.29
C ILE A 730 -3.63 29.57 -14.08
N MET A 731 -3.64 29.11 -15.33
CA MET A 731 -4.84 29.16 -16.17
C MET A 731 -5.22 27.78 -16.71
N PHE A 732 -6.48 27.42 -16.50
CA PHE A 732 -7.15 26.30 -17.12
C PHE A 732 -7.83 26.78 -18.41
N VAL A 733 -7.62 26.08 -19.52
CA VAL A 733 -8.18 26.44 -20.83
C VAL A 733 -8.83 25.22 -21.44
N GLY A 734 -10.13 25.30 -21.70
CA GLY A 734 -10.81 24.16 -22.33
C GLY A 734 -12.31 24.15 -22.18
N ASP A 735 -12.86 22.94 -22.06
CA ASP A 735 -14.29 22.68 -22.00
C ASP A 735 -14.85 22.71 -20.57
N SER A 736 -16.11 22.30 -20.42
CA SER A 736 -16.80 22.30 -19.13
C SER A 736 -16.18 21.33 -18.11
N LEU A 737 -15.38 20.35 -18.52
CA LEU A 737 -14.65 19.50 -17.59
C LEU A 737 -13.35 20.14 -17.11
N GLY A 738 -12.74 21.01 -17.92
CA GLY A 738 -11.67 21.90 -17.46
C GLY A 738 -12.18 22.89 -16.42
N GLN A 739 -13.41 23.39 -16.59
CA GLN A 739 -14.11 24.19 -15.57
C GLN A 739 -14.34 23.37 -14.30
N ASN A 740 -14.82 22.13 -14.44
CA ASN A 740 -15.05 21.22 -13.32
C ASN A 740 -13.77 20.97 -12.51
N GLN A 741 -12.63 20.78 -13.18
CA GLN A 741 -11.32 20.66 -12.54
C GLN A 741 -10.85 21.98 -11.90
N TRP A 742 -11.07 23.12 -12.56
CA TRP A 742 -10.70 24.43 -12.03
C TRP A 742 -11.45 24.78 -10.74
N VAL A 743 -12.77 24.54 -10.69
CA VAL A 743 -13.58 24.78 -9.47
C VAL A 743 -13.06 23.90 -8.32
N SER A 744 -12.79 22.62 -8.58
CA SER A 744 -12.17 21.72 -7.60
C SER A 744 -10.84 22.27 -7.06
N PHE A 745 -9.97 22.76 -7.93
CA PHE A 745 -8.66 23.28 -7.54
C PHE A 745 -8.79 24.55 -6.69
N ALA A 746 -9.71 25.44 -7.07
CA ALA A 746 -10.03 26.65 -6.29
C ALA A 746 -10.57 26.30 -4.89
N CYS A 747 -11.46 25.30 -4.78
CA CYS A 747 -11.96 24.82 -3.49
C CYS A 747 -10.86 24.23 -2.62
N MET A 748 -10.00 23.36 -3.19
CA MET A 748 -8.87 22.77 -2.47
C MET A 748 -7.93 23.84 -1.90
N LEU A 749 -7.64 24.89 -2.67
CA LEU A 749 -6.85 26.04 -2.23
C LEU A 749 -7.54 26.85 -1.14
N HIS A 750 -8.80 27.21 -1.34
CA HIS A 750 -9.57 28.01 -0.38
C HIS A 750 -9.67 27.33 0.99
N VAL A 751 -9.99 26.04 1.02
CA VAL A 751 -10.18 25.29 2.26
C VAL A 751 -8.86 24.99 2.97
N SER A 752 -7.77 24.86 2.22
CA SER A 752 -6.42 24.75 2.83
C SER A 752 -5.96 26.05 3.50
N LEU A 753 -6.57 27.19 3.16
CA LEU A 753 -6.19 28.52 3.62
C LEU A 753 -7.43 29.31 4.08
N PRO A 754 -8.15 28.85 5.13
CA PRO A 754 -9.47 29.37 5.48
C PRO A 754 -9.46 30.83 5.94
N GLN A 755 -8.30 31.34 6.38
CA GLN A 755 -8.13 32.73 6.80
C GLN A 755 -7.72 33.66 5.65
N ALA A 756 -7.29 33.12 4.51
CA ALA A 756 -6.78 33.92 3.41
C ALA A 756 -7.94 34.59 2.66
N LYS A 757 -7.83 35.91 2.46
CA LYS A 757 -8.83 36.65 1.68
C LYS A 757 -8.75 36.28 0.20
N TYR A 758 -9.92 36.10 -0.42
CA TYR A 758 -10.03 35.79 -1.85
C TYR A 758 -11.02 36.70 -2.59
N SER A 759 -10.87 36.82 -3.91
CA SER A 759 -11.86 37.43 -4.82
C SER A 759 -12.26 36.45 -5.92
N MET A 760 -13.47 36.63 -6.43
CA MET A 760 -14.04 35.86 -7.53
C MET A 760 -14.65 36.80 -8.55
N ASP A 761 -14.15 36.78 -9.77
CA ASP A 761 -14.56 37.68 -10.84
C ASP A 761 -14.83 36.91 -12.14
N LYS A 762 -15.81 37.39 -12.92
CA LYS A 762 -16.09 36.86 -14.25
C LYS A 762 -16.13 37.99 -15.27
N ILE A 763 -15.19 37.98 -16.21
CA ILE A 763 -15.11 38.96 -17.30
C ILE A 763 -15.20 38.21 -18.63
N GLY A 764 -16.34 38.36 -19.32
CA GLY A 764 -16.62 37.64 -20.55
C GLY A 764 -16.58 36.11 -20.35
N LYS A 765 -15.60 35.45 -20.97
CA LYS A 765 -15.37 33.99 -20.89
C LYS A 765 -14.34 33.56 -19.83
N ILE A 766 -13.79 34.51 -19.08
CA ILE A 766 -12.73 34.27 -18.10
C ILE A 766 -13.32 34.34 -16.70
N TYR A 767 -13.16 33.26 -15.95
CA TYR A 767 -13.39 33.23 -14.50
C TYR A 767 -12.05 33.36 -13.80
N THR A 768 -12.00 34.17 -12.73
CA THR A 768 -10.78 34.46 -11.98
C THR A 768 -11.05 34.26 -10.50
N PHE A 769 -10.26 33.38 -9.88
CA PHE A 769 -10.15 33.23 -8.44
C PHE A 769 -8.79 33.80 -8.01
N THR A 770 -8.79 34.79 -7.11
CA THR A 770 -7.54 35.43 -6.65
C THR A 770 -7.38 35.22 -5.15
N LEU A 771 -6.24 34.67 -4.72
CA LEU A 771 -5.83 34.69 -3.30
C LEU A 771 -5.01 35.95 -3.06
N LEU A 772 -5.61 36.92 -2.38
CA LEU A 772 -5.11 38.30 -2.30
C LEU A 772 -3.74 38.38 -1.58
N GLU A 773 -3.60 37.67 -0.46
CA GLU A 773 -2.39 37.68 0.38
C GLU A 773 -1.17 37.06 -0.31
N TYR A 774 -1.40 36.11 -1.20
CA TYR A 774 -0.36 35.40 -1.93
C TYR A 774 -0.18 35.93 -3.36
N ASN A 775 -1.06 36.85 -3.79
CA ASN A 775 -1.14 37.35 -5.16
C ASN A 775 -1.15 36.22 -6.21
N ILE A 776 -1.93 35.16 -5.93
CA ILE A 776 -2.08 34.02 -6.84
C ILE A 776 -3.36 34.19 -7.62
N TRP A 777 -3.25 34.05 -8.94
CA TRP A 777 -4.36 34.16 -9.87
C TRP A 777 -4.63 32.81 -10.49
N LEU A 778 -5.81 32.26 -10.22
CA LEU A 778 -6.29 31.02 -10.78
C LEU A 778 -7.42 31.33 -11.77
N LEU A 779 -7.16 31.16 -13.06
CA LEU A 779 -8.06 31.55 -14.14
C LEU A 779 -8.64 30.33 -14.86
N PHE A 780 -9.87 30.44 -15.33
CA PHE A 780 -10.46 29.51 -16.29
C PHE A 780 -10.95 30.28 -17.52
N LEU A 781 -10.49 29.86 -18.69
CA LEU A 781 -10.97 30.35 -19.98
C LEU A 781 -11.80 29.27 -20.67
N GLY A 782 -13.10 29.52 -20.81
CA GLY A 782 -14.01 28.66 -21.57
C GLY A 782 -13.71 28.70 -23.06
N ASN A 783 -12.89 27.76 -23.53
CA ASN A 783 -12.56 27.54 -24.94
C ASN A 783 -12.62 26.04 -25.29
N PRO A 784 -13.84 25.49 -25.42
CA PRO A 784 -14.05 24.04 -25.43
C PRO A 784 -13.44 23.30 -26.61
N LEU A 785 -13.23 23.98 -27.73
CA LEU A 785 -12.62 23.41 -28.93
C LEU A 785 -11.17 23.88 -29.11
N ILE A 786 -10.62 24.65 -28.16
CA ILE A 786 -9.27 25.25 -28.15
C ILE A 786 -8.87 26.11 -29.38
N VAL A 787 -9.65 26.07 -30.46
CA VAL A 787 -9.57 26.85 -31.69
C VAL A 787 -10.72 27.84 -31.80
N ASP A 788 -10.65 28.73 -32.78
CA ASP A 788 -11.59 29.84 -32.90
C ASP A 788 -12.96 29.42 -33.44
N THR A 789 -14.01 29.87 -32.76
CA THR A 789 -15.39 29.85 -33.26
C THR A 789 -15.87 31.29 -33.44
N VAL A 790 -16.21 31.68 -34.66
CA VAL A 790 -16.63 33.06 -35.00
C VAL A 790 -17.98 33.07 -35.69
N THR A 791 -18.77 34.13 -35.52
CA THR A 791 -20.01 34.32 -36.27
C THR A 791 -19.73 35.16 -37.50
N GLN A 792 -19.99 34.62 -38.69
CA GLN A 792 -19.85 35.33 -39.97
C GLN A 792 -21.15 35.23 -40.75
N LYS A 793 -21.70 36.38 -41.18
CA LYS A 793 -22.96 36.46 -41.94
C LYS A 793 -24.12 35.65 -41.32
N GLY A 794 -24.22 35.67 -39.99
CA GLY A 794 -25.24 34.92 -39.24
C GLY A 794 -24.96 33.43 -39.04
N SER A 795 -23.88 32.88 -39.61
CA SER A 795 -23.47 31.47 -39.44
C SER A 795 -22.33 31.34 -38.43
N ARG A 796 -22.36 30.32 -37.56
CA ARG A 796 -21.27 29.98 -36.65
C ARG A 796 -20.21 29.17 -37.39
N VAL A 797 -19.01 29.70 -37.51
CA VAL A 797 -17.89 29.09 -38.26
C VAL A 797 -16.84 28.59 -37.27
N LEU A 798 -16.53 27.29 -37.32
CA LEU A 798 -15.38 26.71 -36.62
C LEU A 798 -14.14 26.86 -37.50
N LYS A 799 -13.21 27.75 -37.13
CA LYS A 799 -11.94 27.92 -37.83
C LYS A 799 -10.90 26.96 -37.24
N ILE A 800 -10.72 25.82 -37.89
CA ILE A 800 -9.94 24.70 -37.33
C ILE A 800 -8.44 24.97 -37.27
N ASP A 801 -7.96 25.95 -38.02
CA ASP A 801 -6.58 26.37 -38.19
C ASP A 801 -6.24 27.71 -37.52
N SER A 802 -7.13 28.21 -36.65
CA SER A 802 -7.00 29.55 -36.05
C SER A 802 -7.15 29.55 -34.52
N ILE A 803 -6.26 30.28 -33.82
CA ILE A 803 -6.26 30.45 -32.37
C ILE A 803 -5.94 31.93 -32.03
N SER A 804 -6.97 32.77 -31.98
CA SER A 804 -6.85 34.19 -31.60
C SER A 804 -6.80 34.38 -30.09
N SER A 805 -7.44 33.49 -29.33
CA SER A 805 -7.44 33.51 -27.85
C SER A 805 -6.06 33.26 -27.21
N GLY A 806 -5.11 32.74 -27.99
CA GLY A 806 -3.78 32.34 -27.52
C GLY A 806 -2.92 33.47 -26.95
N ASN A 807 -3.19 34.72 -27.29
CA ASN A 807 -2.44 35.87 -26.74
C ASN A 807 -2.55 35.98 -25.21
N ILE A 808 -3.68 35.52 -24.64
CA ILE A 808 -3.90 35.53 -23.20
C ILE A 808 -3.04 34.44 -22.54
N TRP A 809 -2.84 33.30 -23.20
CA TRP A 809 -2.09 32.15 -22.64
C TRP A 809 -0.60 32.46 -22.47
N LYS A 810 -0.03 33.31 -23.34
CA LYS A 810 1.39 33.72 -23.31
C LYS A 810 1.82 34.36 -21.98
N GLN A 811 0.86 34.88 -21.23
CA GLN A 811 1.11 35.59 -19.98
C GLN A 811 1.12 34.65 -18.76
N MET A 812 0.78 33.39 -18.92
CA MET A 812 0.57 32.47 -17.79
C MET A 812 1.86 31.76 -17.39
N ASP A 813 2.04 31.53 -16.09
CA ASP A 813 3.15 30.76 -15.54
C ASP A 813 2.85 29.25 -15.58
N VAL A 814 1.56 28.88 -15.48
CA VAL A 814 1.08 27.52 -15.63
C VAL A 814 -0.15 27.51 -16.55
N LEU A 815 -0.15 26.62 -17.53
CA LEU A 815 -1.28 26.36 -18.42
C LEU A 815 -1.74 24.91 -18.29
N VAL A 816 -3.03 24.70 -18.08
CA VAL A 816 -3.66 23.38 -18.04
C VAL A 816 -4.74 23.33 -19.13
N PHE A 817 -4.45 22.65 -20.23
CA PHE A 817 -5.37 22.50 -21.36
C PHE A 817 -6.23 21.25 -21.19
N ASN A 818 -7.48 21.30 -21.61
CA ASN A 818 -8.31 20.11 -21.81
C ASN A 818 -9.26 20.31 -22.99
N THR A 819 -9.61 19.25 -23.73
CA THR A 819 -10.67 19.32 -24.74
C THR A 819 -11.07 17.92 -25.22
N TRP A 820 -12.37 17.61 -25.23
CA TRP A 820 -12.90 16.40 -25.90
C TRP A 820 -14.40 16.48 -26.21
N HIS A 821 -15.23 16.67 -25.18
CA HIS A 821 -16.68 16.40 -25.23
C HIS A 821 -17.48 17.28 -26.19
N TRP A 822 -16.87 18.36 -26.66
CA TRP A 822 -17.50 19.28 -27.60
C TRP A 822 -17.23 18.91 -29.06
N TRP A 823 -16.19 18.14 -29.34
CA TRP A 823 -15.87 17.68 -30.69
C TRP A 823 -16.90 16.68 -31.20
N ASP A 824 -17.40 15.79 -30.34
CA ASP A 824 -18.35 14.75 -30.76
C ASP A 824 -19.82 15.20 -30.83
N ARG A 825 -20.12 16.49 -30.58
CA ARG A 825 -21.50 16.99 -30.62
C ARG A 825 -22.07 17.00 -32.04
N LYS A 826 -23.33 16.56 -32.17
CA LYS A 826 -24.10 16.53 -33.42
C LYS A 826 -25.46 17.19 -33.26
N GLY A 827 -26.08 17.55 -34.39
CA GLY A 827 -27.44 18.13 -34.43
C GLY A 827 -27.55 19.44 -33.65
N LYS A 828 -28.63 19.60 -32.87
CA LYS A 828 -28.89 20.84 -32.10
C LYS A 828 -27.83 21.17 -31.05
N LYS A 829 -27.04 20.18 -30.58
CA LYS A 829 -25.96 20.39 -29.61
C LYS A 829 -24.66 20.89 -30.27
N GLN A 830 -24.55 20.81 -31.60
CA GLN A 830 -23.37 21.27 -32.32
C GLN A 830 -23.26 22.80 -32.26
N THR A 831 -22.07 23.29 -31.96
CA THR A 831 -21.81 24.71 -31.68
C THR A 831 -21.33 25.49 -32.89
N TRP A 832 -21.07 24.81 -34.00
CA TRP A 832 -20.75 25.39 -35.30
C TRP A 832 -21.75 24.92 -36.38
N ASN A 833 -21.91 25.74 -37.42
CA ASN A 833 -22.72 25.44 -38.60
C ASN A 833 -21.85 24.96 -39.77
N VAL A 834 -20.64 25.51 -39.90
CA VAL A 834 -19.66 25.13 -40.94
C VAL A 834 -18.26 25.11 -40.34
N ILE A 835 -17.36 24.33 -40.96
CA ILE A 835 -15.95 24.20 -40.59
C ILE A 835 -15.13 24.90 -41.67
N GLN A 836 -14.19 25.74 -41.28
CA GLN A 836 -13.30 26.45 -42.19
C GLN A 836 -11.84 26.03 -41.92
N GLU A 837 -11.13 25.65 -42.98
CA GLU A 837 -9.68 25.39 -43.01
C GLU A 837 -9.09 26.21 -44.16
N GLY A 838 -8.31 27.25 -43.83
CA GLY A 838 -7.86 28.26 -44.79
C GLY A 838 -9.04 28.93 -45.50
N ASN A 839 -9.04 28.81 -46.83
CA ASN A 839 -10.10 29.35 -47.70
C ASN A 839 -11.21 28.34 -48.02
N ILE A 840 -11.11 27.10 -47.52
CA ILE A 840 -12.06 26.03 -47.82
C ILE A 840 -13.07 25.92 -46.69
N THR A 841 -14.35 25.77 -47.04
CA THR A 841 -15.45 25.57 -46.07
C THR A 841 -16.09 24.19 -46.27
N TYR A 842 -16.18 23.44 -45.17
CA TYR A 842 -16.83 22.14 -45.10
C TYR A 842 -18.15 22.25 -44.34
N LYS A 843 -19.17 21.54 -44.79
CA LYS A 843 -20.44 21.43 -44.04
C LYS A 843 -20.31 20.51 -42.84
N ASP A 844 -19.53 19.44 -42.96
CA ASP A 844 -19.27 18.48 -41.91
C ASP A 844 -17.94 17.76 -42.14
N MET A 845 -17.39 17.12 -41.11
CA MET A 845 -16.13 16.37 -41.13
C MET A 845 -16.18 15.21 -40.12
N ASP A 846 -15.40 14.15 -40.33
CA ASP A 846 -15.24 13.12 -39.29
C ASP A 846 -14.79 13.75 -37.95
N ARG A 847 -15.36 13.27 -36.84
CA ARG A 847 -15.13 13.90 -35.52
C ARG A 847 -13.72 13.69 -35.02
N MET A 848 -13.14 12.53 -35.28
CA MET A 848 -11.76 12.24 -34.89
C MET A 848 -10.77 13.01 -35.77
N GLU A 849 -11.06 13.14 -37.08
CA GLU A 849 -10.28 14.00 -37.98
C GLU A 849 -10.32 15.47 -37.54
N LEU A 850 -11.51 15.96 -37.20
CA LEU A 850 -11.70 17.34 -36.75
C LEU A 850 -10.96 17.59 -35.43
N TYR A 851 -11.08 16.68 -34.45
CA TYR A 851 -10.34 16.73 -33.18
C TYR A 851 -8.82 16.74 -33.41
N LYS A 852 -8.33 15.83 -34.27
CA LYS A 852 -6.93 15.76 -34.66
C LYS A 852 -6.43 17.06 -35.28
N LYS A 853 -7.19 17.66 -36.20
CA LYS A 853 -6.81 18.94 -36.83
C LYS A 853 -6.73 20.05 -35.78
N GLY A 854 -7.72 20.15 -34.89
CA GLY A 854 -7.71 21.11 -33.79
C GLY A 854 -6.51 20.96 -32.85
N LEU A 855 -6.21 19.72 -32.42
CA LEU A 855 -5.03 19.43 -31.60
C LEU A 855 -3.72 19.80 -32.32
N ASN A 856 -3.60 19.51 -33.62
CA ASN A 856 -2.40 19.87 -34.39
C ASN A 856 -2.24 21.39 -34.53
N THR A 857 -3.34 22.12 -34.73
CA THR A 857 -3.33 23.60 -34.74
C THR A 857 -2.85 24.14 -33.40
N TRP A 858 -3.38 23.63 -32.30
CA TRP A 858 -2.93 24.00 -30.94
C TRP A 858 -1.47 23.65 -30.71
N ALA A 859 -1.02 22.44 -31.09
CA ALA A 859 0.36 22.00 -30.88
C ALA A 859 1.35 22.89 -31.64
N LYS A 860 1.06 23.19 -32.92
CA LYS A 860 1.86 24.13 -33.74
C LYS A 860 1.87 25.54 -33.15
N TRP A 861 0.71 26.03 -32.74
CA TRP A 861 0.59 27.35 -32.12
C TRP A 861 1.41 27.40 -30.83
N ALA A 862 1.28 26.41 -29.96
CA ALA A 862 1.98 26.31 -28.69
C ALA A 862 3.49 26.32 -28.95
N ASP A 863 4.01 25.39 -29.76
CA ASP A 863 5.44 25.27 -30.09
C ASP A 863 6.05 26.56 -30.64
N SER A 864 5.23 27.39 -31.30
CA SER A 864 5.66 28.66 -31.88
C SER A 864 5.59 29.84 -30.91
N ASN A 865 4.73 29.77 -29.89
CA ASN A 865 4.35 30.95 -29.08
C ASN A 865 4.66 30.84 -27.59
N LEU A 866 4.81 29.64 -27.03
CA LEU A 866 5.07 29.43 -25.61
C LEU A 866 6.54 29.05 -25.38
N ASN A 867 6.97 29.11 -24.11
CA ASN A 867 8.34 28.77 -23.71
C ASN A 867 8.32 27.91 -22.43
N SER A 868 8.79 26.67 -22.53
CA SER A 868 8.81 25.68 -21.44
C SER A 868 9.73 26.05 -20.27
N THR A 869 10.63 27.02 -20.45
CA THR A 869 11.47 27.56 -19.36
C THR A 869 10.75 28.63 -18.52
N LYS A 870 9.69 29.24 -19.07
CA LYS A 870 8.92 30.30 -18.40
C LYS A 870 7.53 29.81 -17.96
N THR A 871 6.93 28.92 -18.74
CA THR A 871 5.56 28.45 -18.52
C THR A 871 5.57 26.92 -18.42
N ARG A 872 4.99 26.39 -17.34
CA ARG A 872 4.72 24.94 -17.22
C ARG A 872 3.42 24.62 -17.95
N ILE A 873 3.46 23.66 -18.87
CA ILE A 873 2.31 23.35 -19.72
C ILE A 873 1.85 21.92 -19.45
N PHE A 874 0.56 21.79 -19.19
CA PHE A 874 -0.11 20.53 -18.93
C PHE A 874 -1.25 20.35 -19.92
N PHE A 875 -1.53 19.10 -20.26
CA PHE A 875 -2.72 18.70 -21.00
C PHE A 875 -3.42 17.62 -20.18
N GLN A 876 -4.67 17.85 -19.80
CA GLN A 876 -5.51 16.87 -19.13
C GLN A 876 -5.96 15.81 -20.15
N GLY A 877 -5.80 14.53 -19.81
CA GLY A 877 -6.34 13.44 -20.60
C GLY A 877 -7.86 13.52 -20.77
N VAL A 878 -8.38 12.73 -21.70
CA VAL A 878 -9.80 12.67 -22.00
C VAL A 878 -10.58 12.12 -20.81
N SER A 879 -11.39 12.96 -20.17
CA SER A 879 -12.35 12.46 -19.18
C SER A 879 -13.38 11.55 -19.89
N PRO A 880 -13.70 10.38 -19.33
CA PRO A 880 -14.72 9.50 -19.89
C PRO A 880 -16.13 9.97 -19.52
N ASP A 881 -17.08 9.64 -20.38
CA ASP A 881 -18.50 9.56 -20.11
C ASP A 881 -18.93 8.10 -19.87
N HIS A 882 -20.07 7.88 -19.21
CA HIS A 882 -20.58 6.54 -18.91
C HIS A 882 -22.01 6.33 -19.43
N GLU A 883 -22.22 5.22 -20.13
CA GLU A 883 -23.56 4.74 -20.53
C GLU A 883 -24.34 4.26 -19.28
N GLY A 884 -24.99 5.20 -18.58
CA GLY A 884 -25.82 4.94 -17.40
C GLY A 884 -25.08 5.02 -16.07
N CYS A 885 -25.04 6.22 -15.49
CA CYS A 885 -24.48 6.52 -14.17
C CYS A 885 -25.51 6.57 -13.02
N LYS A 886 -26.81 6.32 -13.32
CA LYS A 886 -27.88 6.37 -12.32
C LYS A 886 -27.73 5.25 -11.29
N GLY A 887 -27.77 5.61 -10.00
CA GLY A 887 -27.74 4.65 -8.90
C GLY A 887 -26.39 3.99 -8.66
N LYS A 888 -25.30 4.48 -9.28
CA LYS A 888 -23.94 4.03 -9.02
C LYS A 888 -23.37 4.78 -7.83
N THR A 889 -22.94 4.05 -6.80
CA THR A 889 -22.47 4.63 -5.53
C THR A 889 -21.02 4.28 -5.19
N GLY A 890 -20.36 3.45 -6.00
CA GLY A 890 -18.94 3.14 -5.88
C GLY A 890 -18.28 2.83 -7.23
N PRO A 891 -16.93 2.80 -7.28
CA PRO A 891 -16.18 2.56 -8.50
C PRO A 891 -16.54 1.21 -9.15
N ALA A 892 -16.49 1.18 -10.48
CA ALA A 892 -16.57 -0.06 -11.26
C ALA A 892 -15.37 -0.97 -10.95
N GLN A 893 -15.57 -2.29 -11.12
CA GLN A 893 -14.52 -3.29 -10.89
C GLN A 893 -13.45 -3.33 -12.00
N SER A 894 -13.79 -2.85 -13.20
CA SER A 894 -12.90 -2.82 -14.35
C SER A 894 -13.03 -1.50 -15.11
N PRO A 895 -11.94 -1.02 -15.75
CA PRO A 895 -12.00 0.19 -16.57
C PRO A 895 -12.66 -0.10 -17.91
N GLY A 896 -13.30 0.91 -18.49
CA GLY A 896 -13.79 0.87 -19.87
C GLY A 896 -12.68 0.72 -20.92
N LYS A 897 -13.06 0.66 -22.19
CA LYS A 897 -12.12 0.63 -23.32
C LYS A 897 -11.30 1.92 -23.39
N ILE A 898 -10.05 1.83 -23.83
CA ILE A 898 -9.20 3.03 -24.04
C ILE A 898 -9.94 3.99 -24.99
N HIS A 899 -10.07 5.23 -24.54
CA HIS A 899 -10.81 6.24 -25.27
C HIS A 899 -10.02 6.67 -26.54
N PRO A 900 -10.58 6.58 -27.75
CA PRO A 900 -9.85 6.89 -28.99
C PRO A 900 -9.24 8.29 -29.06
N GLY A 901 -9.92 9.28 -28.46
CA GLY A 901 -9.40 10.65 -28.33
C GLY A 901 -8.14 10.76 -27.47
N GLU A 902 -7.94 9.86 -26.49
CA GLU A 902 -6.71 9.82 -25.68
C GLU A 902 -5.52 9.40 -26.56
N ILE A 903 -5.74 8.39 -27.41
CA ILE A 903 -4.71 7.88 -28.33
C ILE A 903 -4.25 8.98 -29.28
N GLU A 904 -5.20 9.76 -29.83
CA GLU A 904 -4.85 10.84 -30.75
C GLU A 904 -4.17 12.02 -30.04
N LEU A 905 -4.60 12.35 -28.82
CA LEU A 905 -3.91 13.33 -27.98
C LEU A 905 -2.45 12.93 -27.72
N GLU A 906 -2.21 11.69 -27.29
CA GLU A 906 -0.85 11.19 -27.06
C GLU A 906 0.01 11.24 -28.31
N LYS A 907 -0.55 10.91 -29.48
CA LYS A 907 0.18 11.02 -30.76
C LYS A 907 0.58 12.46 -31.05
N VAL A 908 -0.32 13.42 -30.90
CA VAL A 908 -0.01 14.84 -31.14
C VAL A 908 1.02 15.36 -30.14
N LEU A 909 0.92 15.01 -28.86
CA LEU A 909 1.92 15.43 -27.87
C LEU A 909 3.31 14.86 -28.18
N LYS A 910 3.41 13.65 -28.75
CA LYS A 910 4.67 13.03 -29.19
C LYS A 910 5.30 13.70 -30.41
N THR A 911 4.52 14.39 -31.24
CA THR A 911 5.06 15.11 -32.41
C THR A 911 5.59 16.51 -32.08
N MET A 912 5.28 17.04 -30.89
CA MET A 912 5.81 18.32 -30.41
C MET A 912 7.31 18.18 -30.11
N SER A 913 8.11 19.13 -30.62
CA SER A 913 9.57 19.04 -30.57
C SER A 913 10.22 20.16 -29.77
N LYS A 914 9.54 21.32 -29.66
CA LYS A 914 10.07 22.51 -28.98
C LYS A 914 9.63 22.62 -27.53
N LEU A 915 8.38 22.27 -27.24
CA LEU A 915 7.81 22.39 -25.91
C LEU A 915 7.64 21.06 -25.21
N PHE A 916 7.92 21.09 -23.91
CA PHE A 916 7.54 20.03 -23.02
C PHE A 916 6.12 20.28 -22.51
N VAL A 917 5.18 19.48 -23.00
CA VAL A 917 3.80 19.43 -22.50
C VAL A 917 3.63 18.15 -21.70
N ARG A 918 3.14 18.28 -20.47
CA ARG A 918 2.89 17.14 -19.59
C ARG A 918 1.45 16.67 -19.71
N LEU A 919 1.24 15.47 -20.21
CA LEU A 919 -0.05 14.80 -20.13
C LEU A 919 -0.35 14.39 -18.69
N ILE A 920 -1.47 14.84 -18.14
CA ILE A 920 -2.07 14.34 -16.91
C ILE A 920 -3.05 13.24 -17.35
N ASN A 921 -2.56 12.00 -17.44
CA ASN A 921 -3.35 10.90 -17.99
C ASN A 921 -4.40 10.44 -16.95
N ILE A 922 -5.57 11.07 -17.01
CA ILE A 922 -6.70 10.82 -16.12
C ILE A 922 -7.71 9.82 -16.70
N THR A 923 -7.55 9.44 -17.96
CA THR A 923 -8.59 8.78 -18.75
C THR A 923 -8.96 7.43 -18.14
N ARG A 924 -7.96 6.55 -17.98
CA ARG A 924 -8.18 5.21 -17.47
C ARG A 924 -8.61 5.19 -16.00
N LEU A 925 -8.04 6.03 -15.15
CA LEU A 925 -8.45 6.10 -13.75
C LEU A 925 -9.89 6.60 -13.61
N SER A 926 -10.32 7.54 -14.45
CA SER A 926 -11.68 8.09 -14.37
C SER A 926 -12.72 7.13 -14.92
N GLN A 927 -12.34 6.15 -15.75
CA GLN A 927 -13.26 5.12 -16.27
C GLN A 927 -13.78 4.16 -15.21
N TYR A 928 -13.10 4.06 -14.06
CA TYR A 928 -13.63 3.32 -12.93
C TYR A 928 -14.76 4.09 -12.25
N ARG A 929 -14.95 5.38 -12.53
CA ARG A 929 -15.69 6.27 -11.64
C ARG A 929 -17.11 6.60 -12.08
N SER A 930 -17.83 5.64 -12.64
CA SER A 930 -19.24 5.86 -12.98
C SER A 930 -20.10 6.41 -11.82
N ASP A 931 -19.69 6.19 -10.57
CA ASP A 931 -20.29 6.73 -9.34
C ASP A 931 -20.03 8.23 -9.13
N GLY A 932 -18.95 8.79 -9.66
CA GLY A 932 -18.56 10.18 -9.41
C GLY A 932 -19.37 11.22 -10.21
N HIS A 933 -20.25 10.79 -11.11
CA HIS A 933 -21.03 11.69 -11.97
C HIS A 933 -22.18 12.40 -11.26
N GLN A 934 -22.60 13.53 -11.82
CA GLN A 934 -23.78 14.28 -11.36
C GLN A 934 -25.07 13.47 -11.45
N SER A 935 -25.20 12.59 -12.44
CA SER A 935 -26.35 11.72 -12.62
C SER A 935 -27.66 12.52 -12.66
N ILE A 936 -28.66 12.16 -11.84
CA ILE A 936 -29.94 12.87 -11.72
C ILE A 936 -29.86 14.12 -10.83
N TYR A 937 -28.71 14.38 -10.21
CA TYR A 937 -28.48 15.50 -9.30
C TYR A 937 -27.99 16.75 -10.04
N SER A 938 -27.91 16.68 -11.37
CA SER A 938 -28.01 17.82 -12.26
C SER A 938 -29.46 17.96 -12.74
N ASN A 939 -29.90 19.15 -13.15
CA ASN A 939 -31.27 19.43 -13.64
C ASN A 939 -31.80 18.46 -14.74
N SER A 940 -30.93 17.63 -15.31
CA SER A 940 -31.21 16.49 -16.19
C SER A 940 -30.17 15.39 -15.96
N MET A 941 -30.40 14.15 -16.44
CA MET A 941 -29.40 13.07 -16.39
C MET A 941 -28.07 13.48 -17.04
N ASP A 942 -26.99 13.55 -16.25
CA ASP A 942 -25.65 13.90 -16.71
C ASP A 942 -24.61 12.87 -16.27
N CYS A 943 -24.08 12.12 -17.23
CA CYS A 943 -23.01 11.13 -17.04
C CYS A 943 -21.70 11.58 -17.70
N ILE A 944 -21.49 12.89 -17.80
CA ILE A 944 -20.30 13.55 -18.36
C ILE A 944 -19.59 14.34 -17.26
N HIS A 945 -20.33 15.19 -16.55
CA HIS A 945 -19.78 16.05 -15.50
C HIS A 945 -19.69 15.32 -14.16
N TRP A 946 -18.78 15.78 -13.31
CA TRP A 946 -18.44 15.17 -12.03
C TRP A 946 -18.98 16.02 -10.87
N CYS A 947 -19.46 15.33 -9.85
CA CYS A 947 -19.78 15.97 -8.57
C CYS A 947 -18.50 16.54 -7.93
N LEU A 948 -18.65 17.65 -7.21
CA LEU A 948 -17.60 18.24 -6.37
C LEU A 948 -18.05 18.28 -4.91
N PRO A 949 -17.21 17.85 -3.95
CA PRO A 949 -15.92 17.18 -4.14
C PRO A 949 -16.07 15.82 -4.86
N GLY A 950 -14.97 15.30 -5.43
CA GLY A 950 -15.04 14.07 -6.23
C GLY A 950 -13.84 13.84 -7.15
N VAL A 951 -14.09 13.18 -8.29
CA VAL A 951 -13.05 12.74 -9.24
C VAL A 951 -12.08 13.84 -9.68
N PRO A 952 -12.51 15.10 -9.95
CA PRO A 952 -11.59 16.17 -10.30
C PRO A 952 -10.57 16.52 -9.20
N ASP A 953 -10.85 16.21 -7.93
CA ASP A 953 -9.90 16.41 -6.83
C ASP A 953 -8.68 15.48 -7.00
N ALA A 954 -8.88 14.27 -7.55
CA ALA A 954 -7.78 13.35 -7.85
C ALA A 954 -6.96 13.82 -9.07
N TRP A 955 -7.62 14.40 -10.08
CA TRP A 955 -6.90 15.03 -11.21
C TRP A 955 -6.03 16.17 -10.71
N ASN A 956 -6.53 16.94 -9.75
CA ASN A 956 -5.81 18.02 -9.10
C ASN A 956 -4.70 17.55 -8.16
N GLN A 957 -4.81 16.38 -7.54
CA GLN A 957 -3.69 15.75 -6.84
C GLN A 957 -2.57 15.32 -7.80
N LEU A 958 -2.90 14.81 -8.99
CA LEU A 958 -1.91 14.51 -10.02
C LEU A 958 -1.23 15.79 -10.53
N LEU A 959 -2.02 16.84 -10.80
CA LEU A 959 -1.49 18.16 -11.15
C LEU A 959 -0.59 18.70 -10.02
N TYR A 960 -1.06 18.66 -8.78
CA TYR A 960 -0.32 19.10 -7.60
C TYR A 960 1.03 18.39 -7.48
N HIS A 961 1.05 17.05 -7.57
CA HIS A 961 2.28 16.26 -7.56
C HIS A 961 3.30 16.82 -8.54
N PHE A 962 2.89 17.15 -9.76
CA PHE A 962 3.79 17.75 -10.73
C PHE A 962 4.15 19.19 -10.43
N LEU A 963 3.25 20.00 -9.88
CA LEU A 963 3.56 21.39 -9.52
C LEU A 963 4.60 21.47 -8.40
N ILE A 964 4.54 20.56 -7.42
CA ILE A 964 5.51 20.52 -6.31
C ILE A 964 6.79 19.74 -6.62
N SER A 965 6.75 18.82 -7.59
CA SER A 965 7.94 18.28 -8.26
C SER A 965 8.64 19.32 -9.14
#